data_AF-A0A2S4W7P2-F1
#
_entry.id   AF-A0A2S4W7P2-F1
#
_cell.length_a   1.000
_cell.length_b   1.000
_cell.length_c   1.000
_cell.angle_alpha   90.00
_cell.angle_beta   90.00
_cell.angle_gamma   90.00
#
_symmetry.space_group_name_H-M   'P 1'
#
loop_
_entity.id
_entity.type
_entity.pdbx_description
1 polymer ?
#
loop_
_entity_poly.entity_id
_entity_poly.type
_entity_poly.pdbx_seq_one_letter_code
_entity_poly.pdbx_strand_id
1 'polypeptide(L)'
;MPIRSHDHFRLGLNVLEGFIRPFVEKGLRSVMLFGVPMNCQKDAVGTPADDENGPTILAIRLLKEKFPRLFVAADVCLCEYTDHGHCGFAPGQSGGEIDTPASVARIAAVALSYARAGADCVAPSDMMDGRIGAIKQALIDARLANRCCLMSYSAKFASALYGPFRAAACSAPSLGDRKGYQLPPNARGLARRAIIRDISEGADIIMVKPAQTYLDVVSEARSLAPSHPLACYQVSGEYAALLAGADAGVYELKSMVLETLDCMLRAGATLILTYFTPMLLDWLSGLSPGCLYAILQFRQSFCSNETVFLPSNGDSSCQNKHDSSNYSLAQPDLVDQSKSKEDFHISLSVIKYLQFSSMELSIAQTHYLKRQVIALSNAFVCPPSDIENKPGYILNLVIKILSKLDVTLGKIKFAIACIDPGLESKEFGQAKHFVCSRLGLITSMVTGHVCELLAACGSSMEEFGYTFAVDQPRKKAEVLKIKETCLDSINRTLEYLNKSELSFMQDALRAHIEMVNAAHKKFITFINRPAPKSATANPRLTCYLNGTGNRRAEIGKLRNQTYSTLSVIATIRLTRLFLEKMLKISTDTENFKMVTNLSSSEIFKFAGMTTTLSESIERLIQALCGEITQDQLQDIMTIHRANARLQCDPKRIFFAINHIFVSVDHQVEQPPHKIYYKNWFYEWNKLHWMVRQKFIDSF
;
A
#
# COMPACT_ATOMS: atom_id res chain seq x y z
N MET A 1 -25.41 -24.22 20.57
CA MET A 1 -26.29 -24.25 19.37
C MET A 1 -25.51 -23.74 18.18
N PRO A 2 -25.41 -24.51 17.07
CA PRO A 2 -24.71 -24.07 15.86
C PRO A 2 -25.40 -22.83 15.27
N ILE A 3 -24.60 -21.91 14.76
CA ILE A 3 -25.09 -20.74 14.02
C ILE A 3 -25.16 -21.18 12.56
N ARG A 4 -26.36 -21.13 11.96
CA ARG A 4 -26.70 -21.72 10.64
C ARG A 4 -25.77 -21.39 9.47
N SER A 5 -24.83 -20.45 9.63
CA SER A 5 -23.93 -20.04 8.57
C SER A 5 -22.57 -20.73 8.60
N HIS A 6 -22.01 -21.18 9.75
CA HIS A 6 -20.61 -21.67 9.83
C HIS A 6 -20.32 -22.49 11.11
N ASP A 7 -19.08 -23.01 11.27
CA ASP A 7 -18.53 -23.74 12.44
C ASP A 7 -18.44 -22.92 13.76
N HIS A 8 -19.35 -21.96 13.96
CA HIS A 8 -19.47 -21.17 15.16
C HIS A 8 -20.71 -21.55 15.96
N PHE A 9 -20.59 -21.46 17.28
CA PHE A 9 -21.60 -21.90 18.23
C PHE A 9 -21.97 -20.79 19.21
N ARG A 10 -23.25 -20.72 19.57
CA ARG A 10 -23.65 -20.13 20.85
C ARG A 10 -23.36 -21.15 21.95
N LEU A 11 -22.52 -20.76 22.89
CA LEU A 11 -22.05 -21.62 23.98
C LEU A 11 -22.77 -21.27 25.27
N GLY A 12 -23.30 -22.30 25.94
CA GLY A 12 -23.74 -22.18 27.33
C GLY A 12 -22.53 -22.15 28.27
N LEU A 13 -22.71 -21.58 29.46
CA LEU A 13 -21.64 -21.48 30.47
C LEU A 13 -21.05 -22.85 30.84
N ASN A 14 -21.89 -23.88 30.89
CA ASN A 14 -21.52 -25.25 31.23
C ASN A 14 -20.52 -25.89 30.24
N VAL A 15 -20.43 -25.40 29.01
CA VAL A 15 -19.51 -25.92 27.98
C VAL A 15 -18.38 -24.95 27.64
N LEU A 16 -18.43 -23.71 28.13
CA LEU A 16 -17.51 -22.65 27.77
C LEU A 16 -16.06 -23.00 28.14
N GLU A 17 -15.83 -23.50 29.36
CA GLU A 17 -14.50 -23.88 29.83
C GLU A 17 -13.88 -24.97 28.96
N GLY A 18 -14.61 -26.06 28.73
CA GLY A 18 -14.14 -27.18 27.92
C GLY A 18 -13.89 -26.79 26.46
N PHE A 19 -14.71 -25.88 25.92
CA PHE A 19 -14.54 -25.37 24.56
C PHE A 19 -13.28 -24.50 24.42
N ILE A 20 -13.02 -23.61 25.38
CA ILE A 20 -11.95 -22.61 25.26
C ILE A 20 -10.57 -23.14 25.65
N ARG A 21 -10.52 -24.10 26.57
CA ARG A 21 -9.28 -24.66 27.13
C ARG A 21 -8.25 -25.08 26.06
N PRO A 22 -8.63 -25.86 25.01
CA PRO A 22 -7.67 -26.25 23.98
C PRO A 22 -7.06 -25.07 23.23
N PHE A 23 -7.83 -24.00 23.02
CA PHE A 23 -7.32 -22.80 22.34
C PHE A 23 -6.38 -22.00 23.23
N VAL A 24 -6.67 -21.90 24.54
CA VAL A 24 -5.76 -21.27 25.51
C VAL A 24 -4.44 -22.02 25.58
N GLU A 25 -4.47 -23.35 25.59
CA GLU A 25 -3.27 -24.20 25.55
C GLU A 25 -2.46 -24.00 24.26
N LYS A 26 -3.13 -23.76 23.13
CA LYS A 26 -2.50 -23.39 21.84
C LYS A 26 -2.03 -21.94 21.75
N GLY A 27 -2.23 -21.13 22.79
CA GLY A 27 -1.73 -19.76 22.86
C GLY A 27 -2.75 -18.66 22.64
N LEU A 28 -4.06 -18.94 22.69
CA LEU A 28 -5.10 -17.90 22.71
C LEU A 28 -4.87 -16.92 23.88
N ARG A 29 -4.76 -15.62 23.58
CA ARG A 29 -4.45 -14.59 24.58
C ARG A 29 -5.63 -13.69 24.95
N SER A 30 -6.64 -13.60 24.09
CA SER A 30 -7.75 -12.68 24.29
C SER A 30 -9.05 -13.22 23.71
N VAL A 31 -10.17 -12.84 24.33
CA VAL A 31 -11.53 -13.14 23.86
C VAL A 31 -12.41 -11.90 23.93
N MET A 32 -13.37 -11.80 23.01
CA MET A 32 -14.44 -10.80 23.03
C MET A 32 -15.78 -11.50 23.28
N LEU A 33 -16.42 -11.20 24.41
CA LEU A 33 -17.69 -11.78 24.80
C LEU A 33 -18.87 -11.01 24.20
N PHE A 34 -19.82 -11.76 23.66
CA PHE A 34 -21.13 -11.27 23.21
C PHE A 34 -22.21 -12.09 23.93
N GLY A 35 -22.96 -11.46 24.83
CA GLY A 35 -24.07 -12.12 25.52
C GLY A 35 -25.26 -12.31 24.59
N VAL A 36 -25.81 -13.53 24.57
CA VAL A 36 -27.02 -13.83 23.81
C VAL A 36 -28.04 -14.45 24.76
N PRO A 37 -28.80 -13.62 25.50
CA PRO A 37 -29.74 -14.15 26.48
C PRO A 37 -30.96 -14.73 25.76
N MET A 38 -31.09 -16.05 25.85
CA MET A 38 -32.17 -16.80 25.19
C MET A 38 -33.41 -16.97 26.08
N ASN A 39 -33.20 -16.98 27.40
CA ASN A 39 -34.22 -17.29 28.40
C ASN A 39 -34.46 -16.11 29.34
N CYS A 40 -34.44 -14.88 28.82
CA CYS A 40 -34.78 -13.67 29.58
C CYS A 40 -35.85 -12.86 28.88
N GLN A 41 -36.59 -12.05 29.65
CA GLN A 41 -37.46 -11.04 29.08
C GLN A 41 -36.60 -9.85 28.65
N LYS A 42 -36.61 -9.56 27.35
CA LYS A 42 -36.05 -8.31 26.81
C LYS A 42 -37.02 -7.17 27.05
N ASP A 43 -36.51 -5.95 27.23
CA ASP A 43 -37.31 -4.75 27.47
C ASP A 43 -36.73 -3.52 26.76
N ALA A 44 -37.44 -2.40 26.79
CA ALA A 44 -37.04 -1.18 26.07
C ALA A 44 -35.72 -0.54 26.57
N VAL A 45 -35.23 -0.90 27.76
CA VAL A 45 -34.00 -0.31 28.35
C VAL A 45 -32.84 -1.30 28.42
N GLY A 46 -33.05 -2.53 27.95
CA GLY A 46 -32.07 -3.61 28.01
C GLY A 46 -31.68 -3.97 29.44
N THR A 47 -32.63 -4.07 30.37
CA THR A 47 -32.36 -4.46 31.77
C THR A 47 -31.49 -5.71 31.90
N PRO A 48 -31.66 -6.78 31.08
CA PRO A 48 -30.83 -7.99 31.22
C PRO A 48 -29.35 -7.82 30.82
N ALA A 49 -28.95 -6.66 30.27
CA ALA A 49 -27.58 -6.42 29.82
C ALA A 49 -26.54 -6.49 30.95
N ASP A 50 -26.91 -6.12 32.17
CA ASP A 50 -26.05 -6.14 33.34
C ASP A 50 -26.64 -6.93 34.52
N ASP A 51 -27.53 -7.87 34.22
CA ASP A 51 -27.98 -8.86 35.20
C ASP A 51 -26.76 -9.65 35.73
N GLU A 52 -26.59 -9.68 37.05
CA GLU A 52 -25.50 -10.42 37.70
C GLU A 52 -25.52 -11.92 37.40
N ASN A 53 -26.68 -12.46 37.02
CA ASN A 53 -26.90 -13.83 36.58
C ASN A 53 -26.98 -13.95 35.05
N GLY A 54 -26.74 -12.86 34.33
CA GLY A 54 -26.73 -12.80 32.89
C GLY A 54 -25.52 -13.52 32.28
N PRO A 55 -25.62 -13.96 31.01
CA PRO A 55 -24.60 -14.79 30.37
C PRO A 55 -23.23 -14.12 30.30
N THR A 56 -23.17 -12.81 30.07
CA THR A 56 -21.90 -12.07 29.93
C THR A 56 -21.15 -12.00 31.25
N ILE A 57 -21.81 -11.57 32.33
CA ILE A 57 -21.19 -11.44 33.66
C ILE A 57 -20.72 -12.80 34.19
N LEU A 58 -21.56 -13.83 34.05
CA LEU A 58 -21.18 -15.19 34.46
C LEU A 58 -20.01 -15.74 33.63
N ALA A 59 -19.96 -15.45 32.32
CA ALA A 59 -18.84 -15.86 31.47
C ALA A 59 -17.54 -15.12 31.83
N ILE A 60 -17.61 -13.81 32.13
CA ILE A 60 -16.45 -13.04 32.61
C ILE A 60 -15.90 -13.71 33.88
N ARG A 61 -16.74 -13.90 34.91
CA ARG A 61 -16.33 -14.50 36.19
C ARG A 61 -15.70 -15.88 35.98
N LEU A 62 -16.37 -16.75 35.21
CA LEU A 62 -15.87 -18.10 34.91
C LEU A 62 -14.50 -18.07 34.21
N LEU A 63 -14.34 -17.24 33.17
CA LEU A 63 -13.09 -17.17 32.42
C LEU A 63 -11.94 -16.58 33.23
N LYS A 64 -12.20 -15.55 34.06
CA LYS A 64 -11.18 -14.99 34.95
C LYS A 64 -10.78 -15.96 36.05
N GLU A 65 -11.71 -16.77 36.55
CA GLU A 65 -11.42 -17.84 37.52
C GLU A 65 -10.57 -18.96 36.90
N LYS A 66 -11.00 -19.50 35.74
CA LYS A 66 -10.36 -20.68 35.13
C LYS A 66 -9.11 -20.35 34.32
N PHE A 67 -9.03 -19.15 33.75
CA PHE A 67 -7.93 -18.71 32.90
C PHE A 67 -7.47 -17.29 33.26
N PRO A 68 -6.82 -17.07 34.43
CA PRO A 68 -6.48 -15.73 34.93
C PRO A 68 -5.62 -14.87 33.99
N ARG A 69 -4.82 -15.52 33.12
CA ARG A 69 -3.96 -14.86 32.12
C ARG A 69 -4.65 -14.56 30.79
N LEU A 70 -5.88 -15.04 30.58
CA LEU A 70 -6.67 -14.73 29.40
C LEU A 70 -7.21 -13.30 29.55
N PHE A 71 -7.00 -12.49 28.52
CA PHE A 71 -7.56 -11.14 28.46
C PHE A 71 -9.03 -11.23 28.03
N VAL A 72 -9.93 -10.82 28.91
CA VAL A 72 -11.38 -10.92 28.69
C VAL A 72 -11.93 -9.54 28.37
N ALA A 73 -12.26 -9.32 27.10
CA ALA A 73 -13.01 -8.17 26.63
C ALA A 73 -14.52 -8.50 26.55
N ALA A 74 -15.38 -7.52 26.84
CA ALA A 74 -16.82 -7.65 26.70
C ALA A 74 -17.41 -6.55 25.82
N ASP A 75 -18.24 -6.91 24.84
CA ASP A 75 -18.99 -5.95 24.03
C ASP A 75 -20.04 -5.26 24.89
N VAL A 76 -20.07 -3.92 24.86
CA VAL A 76 -21.06 -3.12 25.57
C VAL A 76 -22.05 -2.54 24.56
N CYS A 77 -23.27 -3.04 24.58
CA CYS A 77 -24.36 -2.60 23.74
C CYS A 77 -25.70 -3.06 24.35
N LEU A 78 -26.81 -2.47 23.93
CA LEU A 78 -28.14 -2.87 24.38
C LEU A 78 -28.90 -3.74 23.37
N CYS A 79 -28.40 -3.89 22.13
CA CYS A 79 -29.19 -4.49 21.05
C CYS A 79 -29.48 -5.99 21.20
N GLU A 80 -28.67 -6.72 21.97
CA GLU A 80 -28.92 -8.10 22.34
C GLU A 80 -29.98 -8.24 23.43
N TYR A 81 -30.28 -7.16 24.16
CA TYR A 81 -31.08 -7.14 25.38
C TYR A 81 -32.38 -6.35 25.26
N THR A 82 -32.50 -5.51 24.23
CA THR A 82 -33.72 -4.74 23.97
C THR A 82 -34.77 -5.50 23.17
N ASP A 83 -36.04 -5.21 23.42
CA ASP A 83 -37.19 -5.80 22.69
C ASP A 83 -37.30 -5.28 21.24
N HIS A 84 -36.83 -4.06 20.99
CA HIS A 84 -36.79 -3.43 19.66
C HIS A 84 -35.48 -3.69 18.89
N GLY A 85 -34.43 -4.22 19.54
CA GLY A 85 -33.17 -4.61 18.90
C GLY A 85 -32.26 -3.45 18.43
N HIS A 86 -32.49 -2.22 18.93
CA HIS A 86 -31.60 -1.07 18.69
C HIS A 86 -30.52 -0.96 19.76
N CYS A 87 -29.43 -0.25 19.45
CA CYS A 87 -28.28 -0.11 20.34
C CYS A 87 -28.49 0.81 21.56
N GLY A 88 -29.58 1.59 21.57
CA GLY A 88 -29.90 2.58 22.60
C GLY A 88 -31.40 2.67 22.87
N PHE A 89 -31.78 3.52 23.81
CA PHE A 89 -33.18 3.81 24.14
C PHE A 89 -33.88 4.51 22.97
N ALA A 90 -35.01 3.97 22.54
CA ALA A 90 -35.84 4.52 21.48
C ALA A 90 -37.28 4.71 22.01
N PRO A 91 -37.63 5.88 22.58
CA PRO A 91 -38.96 6.11 23.10
C PRO A 91 -40.00 6.11 21.96
N GLY A 92 -40.97 5.19 22.02
CA GLY A 92 -42.08 5.08 21.09
C GLY A 92 -42.21 3.71 20.44
N GLN A 93 -43.44 3.27 20.12
CA GLN A 93 -43.75 1.92 19.64
C GLN A 93 -43.22 1.57 18.24
N SER A 94 -42.48 2.46 17.58
CA SER A 94 -42.08 2.34 16.17
C SER A 94 -40.58 2.54 15.90
N GLY A 95 -39.72 2.53 16.93
CA GLY A 95 -38.29 2.81 16.74
C GLY A 95 -38.03 4.29 16.48
N GLY A 96 -38.55 5.13 17.39
CA GLY A 96 -38.37 6.58 17.38
C GLY A 96 -36.90 7.02 17.45
N GLU A 97 -36.70 8.34 17.40
CA GLU A 97 -35.36 8.95 17.54
C GLU A 97 -34.68 8.44 18.81
N ILE A 98 -33.40 8.05 18.70
CA ILE A 98 -32.68 7.52 19.85
C ILE A 98 -32.42 8.64 20.86
N ASP A 99 -32.85 8.41 22.09
CA ASP A 99 -32.53 9.28 23.23
C ASP A 99 -31.06 9.03 23.60
N THR A 100 -30.19 9.89 23.08
CA THR A 100 -28.75 9.75 23.28
C THR A 100 -28.35 9.87 24.76
N PRO A 101 -28.80 10.89 25.53
CA PRO A 101 -28.50 10.98 26.96
C PRO A 101 -28.90 9.75 27.77
N ALA A 102 -30.15 9.27 27.62
CA ALA A 102 -30.62 8.09 28.34
C ALA A 102 -29.84 6.82 27.94
N SER A 103 -29.55 6.68 26.64
CA SER A 103 -28.74 5.57 26.12
C SER A 103 -27.34 5.56 26.71
N VAL A 104 -26.66 6.71 26.70
CA VAL A 104 -25.29 6.86 27.21
C VAL A 104 -25.21 6.50 28.69
N ALA A 105 -26.15 6.98 29.51
CA ALA A 105 -26.21 6.65 30.93
C ALA A 105 -26.37 5.14 31.15
N ARG A 106 -27.28 4.50 30.40
CA ARG A 106 -27.51 3.06 30.49
C ARG A 106 -26.30 2.24 30.05
N ILE A 107 -25.66 2.61 28.93
CA ILE A 107 -24.46 1.95 28.39
C ILE A 107 -23.29 2.06 29.38
N ALA A 108 -23.11 3.22 30.03
CA ALA A 108 -22.10 3.40 31.06
C ALA A 108 -22.33 2.49 32.28
N ALA A 109 -23.58 2.31 32.70
CA ALA A 109 -23.93 1.37 33.77
C ALA A 109 -23.58 -0.09 33.40
N VAL A 110 -23.90 -0.53 32.18
CA VAL A 110 -23.55 -1.88 31.70
C VAL A 110 -22.04 -2.08 31.66
N ALA A 111 -21.29 -1.12 31.11
CA ALA A 111 -19.83 -1.17 31.09
C ALA A 111 -19.25 -1.30 32.49
N LEU A 112 -19.75 -0.51 33.45
CA LEU A 112 -19.31 -0.57 34.84
C LEU A 112 -19.60 -1.94 35.47
N SER A 113 -20.76 -2.53 35.21
CA SER A 113 -21.12 -3.86 35.72
C SER A 113 -20.21 -4.96 35.17
N TYR A 114 -19.84 -4.91 33.88
CA TYR A 114 -18.87 -5.85 33.31
C TYR A 114 -17.46 -5.66 33.89
N ALA A 115 -17.02 -4.41 34.08
CA ALA A 115 -15.74 -4.13 34.73
C ALA A 115 -15.71 -4.65 36.18
N ARG A 116 -16.81 -4.47 36.94
CA ARG A 116 -16.96 -5.03 38.31
C ARG A 116 -16.95 -6.56 38.32
N ALA A 117 -17.48 -7.20 37.28
CA ALA A 117 -17.42 -8.65 37.14
C ALA A 117 -16.00 -9.17 36.84
N GLY A 118 -15.06 -8.30 36.48
CA GLY A 118 -13.65 -8.63 36.24
C GLY A 118 -13.23 -8.59 34.78
N ALA A 119 -14.00 -7.96 33.88
CA ALA A 119 -13.55 -7.76 32.50
C ALA A 119 -12.27 -6.92 32.48
N ASP A 120 -11.27 -7.38 31.72
CA ASP A 120 -10.03 -6.63 31.50
C ASP A 120 -10.27 -5.46 30.52
N CYS A 121 -11.32 -5.57 29.69
CA CYS A 121 -11.70 -4.53 28.75
C CYS A 121 -13.21 -4.49 28.51
N VAL A 122 -13.75 -3.27 28.43
CA VAL A 122 -15.11 -3.01 27.97
C VAL A 122 -15.06 -2.33 26.60
N ALA A 123 -15.88 -2.82 25.66
CA ALA A 123 -15.82 -2.43 24.27
C ALA A 123 -17.17 -1.90 23.76
N PRO A 124 -17.50 -0.61 23.96
CA PRO A 124 -18.78 -0.02 23.55
C PRO A 124 -18.96 0.03 22.04
N SER A 125 -20.00 -0.66 21.55
CA SER A 125 -20.27 -0.87 20.12
C SER A 125 -21.51 -0.14 19.61
N ASP A 126 -22.13 0.68 20.45
CA ASP A 126 -23.42 1.36 20.24
C ASP A 126 -23.38 2.52 19.23
N MET A 127 -22.25 3.23 19.11
CA MET A 127 -22.05 4.46 18.32
C MET A 127 -22.77 5.74 18.81
N MET A 128 -23.26 5.78 20.05
CA MET A 128 -23.87 6.97 20.63
C MET A 128 -22.85 8.09 20.86
N ASP A 129 -23.27 9.33 20.69
CA ASP A 129 -22.39 10.48 20.91
C ASP A 129 -22.14 10.65 22.42
N GLY A 130 -20.87 10.79 22.84
CA GLY A 130 -20.48 11.00 24.24
C GLY A 130 -20.38 9.75 25.12
N ARG A 131 -20.64 8.53 24.60
CA ARG A 131 -20.60 7.32 25.44
C ARG A 131 -19.23 7.02 26.05
N ILE A 132 -18.13 7.37 25.38
CA ILE A 132 -16.78 7.04 25.86
C ILE A 132 -16.47 7.86 27.11
N GLY A 133 -16.78 9.16 27.08
CA GLY A 133 -16.58 10.04 28.23
C GLY A 133 -17.38 9.58 29.44
N ALA A 134 -18.64 9.19 29.24
CA ALA A 134 -19.50 8.69 30.30
C ALA A 134 -18.99 7.37 30.89
N ILE A 135 -18.57 6.41 30.06
CA ILE A 135 -17.99 5.14 30.52
C ILE A 135 -16.69 5.39 31.28
N LYS A 136 -15.79 6.23 30.73
CA LYS A 136 -14.50 6.53 31.38
C LYS A 136 -14.72 7.17 32.75
N GLN A 137 -15.65 8.12 32.86
CA GLN A 137 -16.01 8.74 34.13
C GLN A 137 -16.55 7.70 35.13
N ALA A 138 -17.48 6.85 34.72
CA ALA A 138 -18.02 5.78 35.58
C ALA A 138 -16.93 4.81 36.08
N LEU A 139 -15.96 4.46 35.22
CA LEU A 139 -14.80 3.65 35.61
C LEU A 139 -13.87 4.39 36.58
N ILE A 140 -13.68 5.70 36.42
CA ILE A 140 -12.88 6.52 37.35
C ILE A 140 -13.56 6.58 38.71
N ASP A 141 -14.85 6.89 38.76
CA ASP A 141 -15.63 7.03 39.99
C ASP A 141 -15.66 5.71 40.78
N ALA A 142 -15.73 4.59 40.07
CA ALA A 142 -15.65 3.25 40.65
C ALA A 142 -14.22 2.77 40.96
N ARG A 143 -13.18 3.57 40.68
CA ARG A 143 -11.76 3.22 40.84
C ARG A 143 -11.33 1.97 40.05
N LEU A 144 -11.91 1.79 38.87
CA LEU A 144 -11.63 0.68 37.95
C LEU A 144 -10.90 1.13 36.68
N ALA A 145 -10.78 2.43 36.41
CA ALA A 145 -10.17 2.98 35.20
C ALA A 145 -8.69 2.58 34.98
N ASN A 146 -7.97 2.20 36.05
CA ASN A 146 -6.59 1.72 35.97
C ASN A 146 -6.48 0.19 35.81
N ARG A 147 -7.60 -0.54 35.76
CA ARG A 147 -7.65 -2.00 35.67
C ARG A 147 -8.46 -2.50 34.48
N CYS A 148 -9.42 -1.72 34.00
CA CYS A 148 -10.27 -2.06 32.87
C CYS A 148 -10.01 -1.10 31.70
N CYS A 149 -9.53 -1.63 30.58
CA CYS A 149 -9.32 -0.88 29.34
C CYS A 149 -10.66 -0.52 28.68
N LEU A 150 -10.70 0.65 28.03
CA LEU A 150 -11.84 1.12 27.24
C LEU A 150 -11.53 1.03 25.74
N MET A 151 -12.12 0.05 25.05
CA MET A 151 -11.92 -0.18 23.62
C MET A 151 -13.10 0.34 22.80
N SER A 152 -12.98 1.55 22.28
CA SER A 152 -14.06 2.15 21.51
C SER A 152 -14.17 1.56 20.11
N TYR A 153 -15.39 1.18 19.71
CA TYR A 153 -15.75 1.02 18.29
C TYR A 153 -15.89 2.40 17.62
N SER A 154 -14.79 3.16 17.58
CA SER A 154 -14.78 4.58 17.19
C SER A 154 -15.26 4.85 15.78
N ALA A 155 -14.97 3.95 14.85
CA ALA A 155 -15.45 4.03 13.47
C ALA A 155 -16.19 2.75 13.10
N LYS A 156 -17.47 2.66 13.50
CA LYS A 156 -18.37 1.56 13.14
C LYS A 156 -19.36 2.00 12.06
N PHE A 157 -19.25 1.40 10.89
CA PHE A 157 -20.05 1.75 9.71
C PHE A 157 -21.35 0.94 9.63
N ALA A 158 -22.38 1.53 9.02
CA ALA A 158 -23.62 0.90 8.63
C ALA A 158 -23.37 -0.01 7.41
N SER A 159 -22.97 -1.26 7.66
CA SER A 159 -22.54 -2.20 6.63
C SER A 159 -23.51 -3.36 6.41
N ALA A 160 -23.58 -3.84 5.17
CA ALA A 160 -24.28 -5.08 4.80
C ALA A 160 -23.56 -6.34 5.32
N LEU A 161 -22.30 -6.23 5.73
CA LEU A 161 -21.46 -7.37 6.17
C LEU A 161 -21.80 -7.89 7.58
N TYR A 162 -22.86 -7.38 8.22
CA TYR A 162 -23.29 -7.82 9.55
C TYR A 162 -24.35 -8.93 9.54
N GLY A 163 -24.82 -9.35 8.37
CA GLY A 163 -25.90 -10.35 8.24
C GLY A 163 -25.70 -11.60 9.11
N PRO A 164 -24.57 -12.32 8.99
CA PRO A 164 -24.35 -13.54 9.78
C PRO A 164 -24.25 -13.28 11.29
N PHE A 165 -23.67 -12.15 11.73
CA PHE A 165 -23.64 -11.77 13.14
C PHE A 165 -25.05 -11.50 13.70
N ARG A 166 -25.93 -10.83 12.96
CA ARG A 166 -27.30 -10.58 13.41
C ARG A 166 -28.07 -11.88 13.66
N ALA A 167 -27.83 -12.91 12.84
CA ALA A 167 -28.36 -14.24 13.05
C ALA A 167 -27.75 -14.93 14.29
N ALA A 168 -26.45 -14.74 14.53
CA ALA A 168 -25.75 -15.29 15.70
C ALA A 168 -26.20 -14.68 17.02
N ALA A 169 -26.31 -13.34 17.08
CA ALA A 169 -26.60 -12.58 18.29
C ALA A 169 -28.10 -12.37 18.54
N CYS A 170 -28.98 -12.80 17.63
CA CYS A 170 -30.42 -12.51 17.67
C CYS A 170 -30.71 -11.01 17.89
N SER A 171 -29.96 -10.16 17.18
CA SER A 171 -29.95 -8.70 17.34
C SER A 171 -30.40 -7.95 16.08
N ALA A 172 -31.14 -8.60 15.19
CA ALA A 172 -31.79 -7.89 14.09
C ALA A 172 -32.76 -6.84 14.67
N PRO A 173 -32.72 -5.58 14.20
CA PRO A 173 -33.65 -4.57 14.67
C PRO A 173 -35.07 -4.98 14.27
N SER A 174 -36.01 -4.84 15.20
CA SER A 174 -37.41 -5.25 15.00
C SER A 174 -38.11 -4.35 13.98
N LEU A 175 -37.73 -3.07 13.91
CA LEU A 175 -38.20 -2.07 12.96
C LEU A 175 -37.07 -1.08 12.59
N GLY A 176 -37.02 -0.66 11.32
CA GLY A 176 -36.06 0.34 10.82
C GLY A 176 -34.66 -0.18 10.54
N ASP A 177 -33.68 0.73 10.48
CA ASP A 177 -32.26 0.41 10.29
C ASP A 177 -31.37 1.11 11.33
N ARG A 178 -30.05 0.90 11.26
CA ARG A 178 -29.08 1.45 12.22
C ARG A 178 -28.35 2.69 11.69
N LYS A 179 -28.80 3.28 10.58
CA LYS A 179 -28.13 4.43 9.93
C LYS A 179 -28.26 5.74 10.71
N GLY A 180 -29.16 5.79 11.70
CA GLY A 180 -29.28 6.94 12.60
C GLY A 180 -28.07 7.15 13.53
N TYR A 181 -27.19 6.15 13.68
CA TYR A 181 -26.03 6.21 14.58
C TYR A 181 -24.79 5.52 14.01
N GLN A 182 -24.93 4.42 13.25
CA GLN A 182 -23.80 3.83 12.53
C GLN A 182 -23.37 4.71 11.36
N LEU A 183 -22.07 4.85 11.15
CA LEU A 183 -21.53 5.77 10.14
C LEU A 183 -21.93 5.34 8.72
N PRO A 184 -22.38 6.26 7.84
CA PRO A 184 -22.60 5.93 6.43
C PRO A 184 -21.29 5.46 5.77
N PRO A 185 -21.30 4.44 4.89
CA PRO A 185 -20.09 3.88 4.28
C PRO A 185 -19.16 4.88 3.60
N ASN A 186 -19.70 5.94 3.00
CA ASN A 186 -18.93 6.98 2.31
C ASN A 186 -18.47 8.12 3.24
N ALA A 187 -18.86 8.12 4.51
CA ALA A 187 -18.68 9.25 5.43
C ALA A 187 -17.33 9.23 6.15
N ARG A 188 -16.23 9.22 5.38
CA ARG A 188 -14.85 9.26 5.90
C ARG A 188 -14.62 10.41 6.90
N GLY A 189 -15.15 11.60 6.61
CA GLY A 189 -15.02 12.76 7.51
C GLY A 189 -15.67 12.55 8.89
N LEU A 190 -16.80 11.82 8.96
CA LEU A 190 -17.43 11.47 10.23
C LEU A 190 -16.60 10.45 11.01
N ALA A 191 -16.02 9.45 10.33
CA ALA A 191 -15.13 8.49 10.97
C ALA A 191 -13.93 9.18 11.63
N ARG A 192 -13.27 10.12 10.94
CA ARG A 192 -12.19 10.93 11.51
C ARG A 192 -12.64 11.67 12.77
N ARG A 193 -13.79 12.34 12.72
CA ARG A 193 -14.34 13.10 13.85
C ARG A 193 -14.67 12.20 15.04
N ALA A 194 -15.28 11.04 14.81
CA ALA A 194 -15.62 10.08 15.86
C ALA A 194 -14.36 9.47 16.51
N ILE A 195 -13.33 9.14 15.71
CA ILE A 195 -12.03 8.69 16.24
C ILE A 195 -11.41 9.76 17.14
N ILE A 196 -11.32 11.00 16.67
CA ILE A 196 -10.73 12.10 17.46
C ILE A 196 -11.52 12.34 18.75
N ARG A 197 -12.86 12.34 18.66
CA ARG A 197 -13.74 12.48 19.82
C ARG A 197 -13.44 11.41 20.86
N ASP A 198 -13.45 10.14 20.45
CA ASP A 198 -13.32 9.03 21.39
C ASP A 198 -11.94 8.99 22.06
N ILE A 199 -10.89 9.37 21.34
CA ILE A 199 -9.55 9.59 21.91
C ILE A 199 -9.62 10.67 22.99
N SER A 200 -10.23 11.82 22.68
CA SER A 200 -10.36 12.93 23.63
C SER A 200 -11.24 12.60 24.84
N GLU A 201 -12.15 11.65 24.70
CA GLU A 201 -13.04 11.16 25.76
C GLU A 201 -12.41 10.03 26.61
N GLY A 202 -11.19 9.58 26.30
CA GLY A 202 -10.43 8.65 27.13
C GLY A 202 -10.49 7.18 26.71
N ALA A 203 -10.77 6.89 25.43
CA ALA A 203 -10.59 5.55 24.87
C ALA A 203 -9.12 5.13 24.92
N ASP A 204 -8.84 3.96 25.50
CA ASP A 204 -7.49 3.39 25.57
C ASP A 204 -7.13 2.66 24.27
N ILE A 205 -8.13 2.11 23.58
CA ILE A 205 -8.01 1.43 22.28
C ILE A 205 -9.10 1.98 21.36
N ILE A 206 -8.75 2.26 20.11
CA ILE A 206 -9.72 2.63 19.07
C ILE A 206 -9.91 1.48 18.07
N MET A 207 -11.10 1.35 17.51
CA MET A 207 -11.44 0.28 16.57
C MET A 207 -12.16 0.77 15.31
N VAL A 208 -11.80 0.19 14.17
CA VAL A 208 -12.54 0.30 12.90
C VAL A 208 -13.32 -0.98 12.62
N LYS A 209 -14.60 -0.85 12.24
CA LYS A 209 -15.49 -1.98 11.91
C LYS A 209 -16.45 -1.61 10.78
N PRO A 210 -16.55 -2.40 9.69
CA PRO A 210 -15.75 -3.57 9.30
C PRO A 210 -14.26 -3.28 9.02
N ALA A 211 -13.46 -4.32 8.75
CA ALA A 211 -12.03 -4.18 8.52
C ALA A 211 -11.63 -4.12 7.03
N GLN A 212 -11.84 -5.20 6.26
CA GLN A 212 -11.30 -5.33 4.89
C GLN A 212 -11.84 -4.25 3.95
N THR A 213 -13.12 -3.92 4.08
CA THR A 213 -13.78 -2.90 3.25
C THR A 213 -13.47 -1.45 3.67
N TYR A 214 -12.72 -1.25 4.75
CA TYR A 214 -12.41 0.05 5.34
C TYR A 214 -10.93 0.18 5.76
N LEU A 215 -10.01 -0.51 5.08
CA LEU A 215 -8.57 -0.44 5.37
C LEU A 215 -7.98 0.96 5.19
N ASP A 216 -8.58 1.79 4.35
CA ASP A 216 -8.27 3.21 4.22
C ASP A 216 -8.59 3.98 5.52
N VAL A 217 -9.70 3.64 6.19
CA VAL A 217 -10.08 4.21 7.49
C VAL A 217 -9.19 3.65 8.61
N VAL A 218 -8.73 2.39 8.54
CA VAL A 218 -7.72 1.84 9.47
C VAL A 218 -6.40 2.62 9.36
N SER A 219 -5.92 2.86 8.14
CA SER A 219 -4.71 3.67 7.89
C SER A 219 -4.85 5.10 8.41
N GLU A 220 -6.04 5.68 8.22
CA GLU A 220 -6.35 7.00 8.75
C GLU A 220 -6.42 7.02 10.28
N ALA A 221 -7.03 6.01 10.91
CA ALA A 221 -7.08 5.87 12.35
C ALA A 221 -5.67 5.77 12.96
N ARG A 222 -4.77 5.01 12.32
CA ARG A 222 -3.35 4.93 12.74
C ARG A 222 -2.66 6.28 12.65
N SER A 223 -2.97 7.07 11.62
CA SER A 223 -2.41 8.43 11.47
C SER A 223 -2.97 9.41 12.50
N LEU A 224 -4.24 9.27 12.88
CA LEU A 224 -4.90 10.11 13.89
C LEU A 224 -4.50 9.76 15.33
N ALA A 225 -4.19 8.48 15.59
CA ALA A 225 -3.91 7.96 16.92
C ALA A 225 -2.63 7.09 16.93
N PRO A 226 -1.46 7.65 16.58
CA PRO A 226 -0.24 6.86 16.40
C PRO A 226 0.20 6.15 17.68
N SER A 227 -0.08 6.75 18.85
CA SER A 227 0.24 6.22 20.17
C SER A 227 -0.78 5.22 20.74
N HIS A 228 -1.94 5.05 20.11
CA HIS A 228 -2.97 4.14 20.61
C HIS A 228 -2.84 2.76 19.96
N PRO A 229 -3.13 1.67 20.70
CA PRO A 229 -3.47 0.41 20.06
C PRO A 229 -4.66 0.61 19.14
N LEU A 230 -4.55 0.09 17.91
CA LEU A 230 -5.60 0.16 16.91
C LEU A 230 -6.14 -1.24 16.67
N ALA A 231 -7.40 -1.45 17.00
CA ALA A 231 -8.11 -2.67 16.66
C ALA A 231 -8.82 -2.53 15.31
N CYS A 232 -8.99 -3.65 14.60
CA CYS A 232 -9.97 -3.76 13.54
C CYS A 232 -10.75 -5.07 13.68
N TYR A 233 -11.98 -5.09 13.17
CA TYR A 233 -12.84 -6.25 13.26
C TYR A 233 -13.07 -6.84 11.87
N GLN A 234 -12.53 -8.04 11.61
CA GLN A 234 -12.91 -8.86 10.46
C GLN A 234 -14.31 -9.46 10.70
N VAL A 235 -15.32 -8.80 10.15
CA VAL A 235 -16.71 -9.04 10.55
C VAL A 235 -17.25 -10.34 9.98
N SER A 236 -18.41 -10.74 10.49
CA SER A 236 -19.04 -12.01 10.15
C SER A 236 -19.28 -12.21 8.65
N GLY A 237 -19.61 -11.15 7.91
CA GLY A 237 -19.80 -11.21 6.46
C GLY A 237 -18.49 -11.30 5.69
N GLU A 238 -17.41 -10.71 6.20
CA GLU A 238 -16.06 -10.85 5.62
C GLU A 238 -15.55 -12.29 5.80
N TYR A 239 -15.73 -12.84 7.00
CA TYR A 239 -15.47 -14.25 7.29
C TYR A 239 -16.27 -15.19 6.36
N ALA A 240 -17.58 -14.98 6.25
CA ALA A 240 -18.45 -15.77 5.40
C ALA A 240 -18.08 -15.68 3.91
N ALA A 241 -17.75 -14.49 3.44
CA ALA A 241 -17.33 -14.26 2.06
C ALA A 241 -16.02 -14.99 1.74
N LEU A 242 -15.08 -15.01 2.69
CA LEU A 242 -13.82 -15.74 2.55
C LEU A 242 -14.02 -17.26 2.47
N LEU A 243 -14.87 -17.81 3.34
CA LEU A 243 -15.19 -19.25 3.27
C LEU A 243 -15.91 -19.59 1.97
N ALA A 244 -16.93 -18.83 1.60
CA ALA A 244 -17.68 -19.10 0.37
C ALA A 244 -16.82 -19.01 -0.90
N GLY A 245 -15.85 -18.07 -0.95
CA GLY A 245 -14.93 -17.99 -2.09
C GLY A 245 -13.92 -19.15 -2.12
N ALA A 246 -13.47 -19.64 -0.97
CA ALA A 246 -12.63 -20.82 -0.90
C ALA A 246 -13.39 -22.10 -1.32
N ASP A 247 -14.62 -22.27 -0.82
CA ASP A 247 -15.50 -23.40 -1.18
C ASP A 247 -15.84 -23.41 -2.67
N ALA A 248 -15.96 -22.22 -3.29
CA ALA A 248 -16.17 -22.05 -4.73
C ALA A 248 -14.89 -22.21 -5.56
N GLY A 249 -13.73 -22.47 -4.94
CA GLY A 249 -12.46 -22.67 -5.62
C GLY A 249 -11.83 -21.39 -6.19
N VAL A 250 -12.21 -20.20 -5.70
CA VAL A 250 -11.65 -18.92 -6.15
C VAL A 250 -10.22 -18.74 -5.65
N TYR A 251 -9.94 -19.21 -4.43
CA TYR A 251 -8.64 -19.14 -3.78
C TYR A 251 -8.49 -20.22 -2.70
N GLU A 252 -7.26 -20.43 -2.24
CA GLU A 252 -6.98 -21.26 -1.07
C GLU A 252 -7.25 -20.46 0.22
N LEU A 253 -8.00 -21.05 1.16
CA LEU A 253 -8.52 -20.36 2.34
C LEU A 253 -7.42 -19.82 3.25
N LYS A 254 -6.42 -20.62 3.60
CA LYS A 254 -5.34 -20.23 4.49
C LYS A 254 -4.58 -19.04 3.92
N SER A 255 -4.22 -19.10 2.64
CA SER A 255 -3.52 -18.03 1.93
C SER A 255 -4.31 -16.74 1.94
N MET A 256 -5.61 -16.80 1.60
CA MET A 256 -6.46 -15.62 1.57
C MET A 256 -6.71 -15.03 2.96
N VAL A 257 -6.90 -15.87 3.98
CA VAL A 257 -7.05 -15.39 5.37
C VAL A 257 -5.78 -14.67 5.82
N LEU A 258 -4.60 -15.28 5.65
CA LEU A 258 -3.32 -14.67 6.03
C LEU A 258 -3.08 -13.35 5.29
N GLU A 259 -3.33 -13.30 3.97
CA GLU A 259 -3.21 -12.06 3.20
C GLU A 259 -4.10 -10.95 3.75
N THR A 260 -5.32 -11.28 4.20
CA THR A 260 -6.22 -10.26 4.75
C THR A 260 -5.78 -9.74 6.12
N LEU A 261 -5.17 -10.60 6.95
CA LEU A 261 -4.56 -10.18 8.21
C LEU A 261 -3.35 -9.28 7.95
N ASP A 262 -2.49 -9.65 7.01
CA ASP A 262 -1.35 -8.82 6.60
C ASP A 262 -1.82 -7.47 6.06
N CYS A 263 -2.93 -7.43 5.32
CA CYS A 263 -3.53 -6.17 4.87
C CYS A 263 -4.02 -5.31 6.04
N MET A 264 -4.60 -5.90 7.08
CA MET A 264 -5.04 -5.19 8.29
C MET A 264 -3.85 -4.66 9.10
N LEU A 265 -2.80 -5.47 9.28
CA LEU A 265 -1.56 -5.08 9.95
C LEU A 265 -0.85 -3.96 9.17
N ARG A 266 -0.75 -4.10 7.84
CA ARG A 266 -0.17 -3.09 6.93
C ARG A 266 -0.95 -1.77 6.97
N ALA A 267 -2.27 -1.84 7.08
CA ALA A 267 -3.10 -0.65 7.28
C ALA A 267 -2.88 0.00 8.66
N GLY A 268 -2.18 -0.66 9.57
CA GLY A 268 -1.78 -0.11 10.85
C GLY A 268 -2.53 -0.69 12.04
N ALA A 269 -3.40 -1.69 11.87
CA ALA A 269 -3.97 -2.38 13.02
C ALA A 269 -2.89 -3.09 13.84
N THR A 270 -2.99 -3.05 15.16
CA THR A 270 -2.16 -3.82 16.09
C THR A 270 -2.94 -4.92 16.79
N LEU A 271 -4.27 -4.89 16.70
CA LEU A 271 -5.18 -5.90 17.24
C LEU A 271 -6.19 -6.26 16.16
N ILE A 272 -6.44 -7.55 15.94
CA ILE A 272 -7.42 -8.02 14.96
C ILE A 272 -8.43 -8.91 15.66
N LEU A 273 -9.70 -8.54 15.59
CA LEU A 273 -10.80 -9.38 16.03
C LEU A 273 -11.25 -10.20 14.82
N THR A 274 -11.06 -11.52 14.88
CA THR A 274 -11.41 -12.42 13.78
C THR A 274 -11.96 -13.76 14.27
N TYR A 275 -12.93 -14.25 13.52
CA TYR A 275 -13.52 -15.58 13.65
C TYR A 275 -12.55 -16.70 13.24
N PHE A 276 -11.49 -16.40 12.45
CA PHE A 276 -10.46 -17.37 12.05
C PHE A 276 -9.45 -17.70 13.15
N THR A 277 -9.56 -17.09 14.34
CA THR A 277 -8.61 -17.28 15.46
C THR A 277 -8.31 -18.76 15.76
N PRO A 278 -9.30 -19.67 15.85
CA PRO A 278 -9.02 -21.10 16.03
C PRO A 278 -8.07 -21.69 14.98
N MET A 279 -8.29 -21.39 13.70
CA MET A 279 -7.46 -21.88 12.59
C MET A 279 -6.08 -21.24 12.61
N LEU A 280 -6.00 -19.97 12.98
CA LEU A 280 -4.73 -19.22 13.06
C LEU A 280 -3.81 -19.77 14.16
N LEU A 281 -4.37 -20.18 15.31
CA LEU A 281 -3.58 -20.81 16.37
C LEU A 281 -2.87 -22.06 15.85
N ASP A 282 -3.54 -22.86 15.00
CA ASP A 282 -2.92 -24.03 14.38
C ASP A 282 -1.92 -23.64 13.30
N TRP A 283 -2.27 -22.72 12.40
CA TRP A 283 -1.40 -22.33 11.29
C TRP A 283 -0.13 -21.62 11.71
N LEU A 284 -0.14 -20.92 12.84
CA LEU A 284 1.00 -20.16 13.37
C LEU A 284 1.86 -20.98 14.35
N SER A 285 1.38 -22.13 14.82
CA SER A 285 2.06 -22.99 15.81
C SER A 285 3.38 -23.64 15.32
N GLY A 286 3.70 -23.54 14.02
CA GLY A 286 4.94 -24.05 13.43
C GLY A 286 6.12 -23.07 13.39
N LEU A 287 5.94 -21.82 13.84
CA LEU A 287 7.02 -20.83 13.93
C LEU A 287 7.71 -21.01 15.28
N SER A 288 8.98 -21.45 15.29
CA SER A 288 9.72 -21.66 16.54
C SER A 288 9.70 -20.39 17.41
N PRO A 289 9.75 -20.51 18.75
CA PRO A 289 9.86 -19.35 19.64
C PRO A 289 11.03 -18.43 19.28
N GLY A 290 12.08 -18.95 18.64
CA GLY A 290 13.21 -18.17 18.12
C GLY A 290 12.86 -17.27 16.93
N CYS A 291 11.88 -17.61 16.09
CA CYS A 291 11.39 -16.72 15.04
C CYS A 291 10.49 -15.61 15.60
N LEU A 292 9.69 -15.91 16.63
CA LEU A 292 8.93 -14.89 17.35
C LEU A 292 9.85 -13.96 18.15
N TYR A 293 10.94 -14.50 18.70
CA TYR A 293 11.99 -13.74 19.38
C TYR A 293 12.86 -12.94 18.41
N ALA A 294 13.09 -13.40 17.18
CA ALA A 294 13.76 -12.61 16.14
C ALA A 294 12.87 -11.44 15.66
N ILE A 295 11.55 -11.66 15.55
CA ILE A 295 10.57 -10.61 15.21
C ILE A 295 10.40 -9.61 16.36
N LEU A 296 10.59 -10.04 17.63
CA LEU A 296 10.51 -9.17 18.81
C LEU A 296 11.87 -8.53 19.21
N GLN A 297 13.01 -9.18 18.98
CA GLN A 297 14.34 -8.61 19.25
C GLN A 297 14.82 -7.63 18.18
N PHE A 298 14.32 -7.74 16.95
CA PHE A 298 14.49 -6.66 15.96
C PHE A 298 13.88 -5.33 16.45
N ARG A 299 12.95 -5.38 17.42
CA ARG A 299 12.39 -4.18 18.08
C ARG A 299 13.12 -3.77 19.36
N GLN A 300 13.73 -4.68 20.12
CA GLN A 300 14.42 -4.32 21.38
C GLN A 300 15.80 -3.69 21.17
N SER A 301 16.52 -4.02 20.08
CA SER A 301 17.81 -3.37 19.77
C SER A 301 17.68 -1.87 19.41
N PHE A 302 16.45 -1.38 19.20
CA PHE A 302 16.15 0.03 18.95
C PHE A 302 15.83 0.85 20.22
N CYS A 303 15.80 0.23 21.41
CA CYS A 303 15.53 0.94 22.68
C CYS A 303 16.71 1.04 23.63
N SER A 304 17.90 0.53 23.27
CA SER A 304 19.11 0.66 24.08
C SER A 304 20.27 1.21 23.26
N ASN A 305 20.24 2.52 23.02
CA ASN A 305 21.44 3.32 22.74
C ASN A 305 21.37 4.58 23.60
N GLU A 306 21.43 4.40 24.92
CA GLU A 306 22.13 5.36 25.75
C GLU A 306 23.62 5.03 25.66
N THR A 307 24.34 5.87 24.95
CA THR A 307 25.80 5.82 24.85
C THR A 307 26.36 6.12 26.24
N VAL A 308 26.89 5.10 26.92
CA VAL A 308 27.86 5.30 28.00
C VAL A 308 29.10 5.92 27.35
N PHE A 309 29.27 7.24 27.49
CA PHE A 309 30.55 7.89 27.25
C PHE A 309 31.48 7.58 28.43
N LEU A 310 32.49 6.75 28.18
CA LEU A 310 33.71 6.75 28.97
C LEU A 310 34.46 8.07 28.70
N PRO A 311 34.80 8.90 29.69
CA PRO A 311 35.70 10.02 29.47
C PRO A 311 37.13 9.51 29.29
N SER A 312 37.76 9.96 28.21
CA SER A 312 39.19 9.82 27.96
C SER A 312 40.01 10.63 28.95
N ASN A 313 41.06 10.01 29.49
CA ASN A 313 42.07 10.62 30.35
C ASN A 313 42.64 11.94 29.80
N GLY A 314 42.78 12.92 30.70
CA GLY A 314 43.56 14.15 30.51
C GLY A 314 43.71 14.87 31.85
N ASP A 315 44.86 14.67 32.48
CA ASP A 315 45.47 15.29 33.67
C ASP A 315 44.78 16.51 34.34
N SER A 316 44.60 16.44 35.67
CA SER A 316 45.50 17.12 36.64
C SER A 316 44.95 17.12 38.07
N SER A 317 45.81 16.67 39.00
CA SER A 317 45.95 17.08 40.41
C SER A 317 44.70 17.18 41.30
N CYS A 318 44.56 16.30 42.30
CA CYS A 318 44.91 16.59 43.71
C CYS A 318 44.35 15.54 44.68
N GLN A 319 45.27 14.74 45.22
CA GLN A 319 45.49 14.42 46.64
C GLN A 319 44.34 14.04 47.60
N ASN A 320 44.65 12.94 48.31
CA ASN A 320 44.33 12.59 49.71
C ASN A 320 42.93 12.01 49.97
N LYS A 321 42.72 10.96 50.78
CA LYS A 321 43.57 10.16 51.68
C LYS A 321 42.68 9.04 52.30
N HIS A 322 43.27 7.89 52.64
CA HIS A 322 42.89 6.92 53.70
C HIS A 322 41.53 6.18 53.56
N ASP A 323 41.32 4.92 53.93
CA ASP A 323 42.07 3.79 54.52
C ASP A 323 41.17 2.55 54.29
N SER A 324 41.64 1.45 53.70
CA SER A 324 42.24 0.25 54.29
C SER A 324 41.26 -0.82 54.85
N SER A 325 41.51 -2.08 54.42
CA SER A 325 41.06 -3.39 54.94
C SER A 325 39.62 -3.86 54.60
N ASN A 326 39.31 -5.12 54.26
CA ASN A 326 40.04 -6.38 53.98
C ASN A 326 39.01 -7.43 53.44
N TYR A 327 39.41 -8.30 52.48
CA TYR A 327 38.96 -9.69 52.12
C TYR A 327 37.44 -10.05 52.11
N SER A 328 36.84 -10.89 51.25
CA SER A 328 37.25 -11.81 50.16
C SER A 328 35.98 -12.46 49.55
N LEU A 329 35.87 -12.45 48.21
CA LEU A 329 35.28 -13.44 47.28
C LEU A 329 33.87 -14.04 47.54
N ALA A 330 32.87 -13.62 46.74
CA ALA A 330 32.36 -14.33 45.52
C ALA A 330 30.86 -14.05 45.23
N GLN A 331 30.63 -13.36 44.10
CA GLN A 331 29.47 -13.25 43.16
C GLN A 331 28.12 -13.98 43.40
N PRO A 332 27.02 -13.53 42.74
CA PRO A 332 26.57 -12.14 42.53
C PRO A 332 25.06 -11.95 42.79
N ASP A 333 24.71 -10.75 43.27
CA ASP A 333 23.36 -10.32 43.61
C ASP A 333 22.48 -9.97 42.40
N LEU A 334 21.19 -10.27 42.55
CA LEU A 334 20.07 -9.64 41.87
C LEU A 334 19.22 -8.97 42.96
N VAL A 335 18.87 -7.68 42.77
CA VAL A 335 17.50 -7.11 42.80
C VAL A 335 17.48 -5.61 43.18
N ASP A 336 16.74 -4.87 42.35
CA ASP A 336 15.99 -3.61 42.54
C ASP A 336 16.61 -2.20 42.69
N GLN A 337 16.28 -1.40 41.67
CA GLN A 337 15.48 -0.17 41.69
C GLN A 337 15.82 0.96 42.66
N SER A 338 16.22 2.11 42.10
CA SER A 338 15.54 3.39 42.41
C SER A 338 15.80 4.51 41.37
N LYS A 339 14.72 5.26 41.08
CA LYS A 339 14.64 6.69 40.68
C LYS A 339 14.97 7.17 39.25
N SER A 340 13.90 7.25 38.45
CA SER A 340 13.29 8.47 37.85
C SER A 340 14.09 9.51 37.03
N LYS A 341 13.52 9.77 35.83
CA LYS A 341 13.45 11.02 35.04
C LYS A 341 14.71 11.51 34.32
N GLU A 342 14.67 11.48 32.99
CA GLU A 342 15.03 12.61 32.13
C GLU A 342 14.38 12.48 30.72
N ASP A 343 13.88 13.62 30.22
CA ASP A 343 13.15 13.79 28.96
C ASP A 343 14.09 13.70 27.74
N PHE A 344 13.77 12.87 26.73
CA PHE A 344 14.42 12.94 25.42
C PHE A 344 13.56 13.71 24.41
N HIS A 345 13.66 15.03 24.45
CA HIS A 345 13.27 15.90 23.34
C HIS A 345 14.32 15.81 22.22
N ILE A 346 14.00 15.15 21.10
CA ILE A 346 14.81 15.30 19.88
C ILE A 346 14.45 16.63 19.24
N SER A 347 15.35 17.61 19.37
CA SER A 347 15.18 18.95 18.84
C SER A 347 15.05 18.96 17.30
N LEU A 348 14.25 19.89 16.77
CA LEU A 348 14.18 20.22 15.33
C LEU A 348 15.56 20.51 14.70
N SER A 349 16.56 20.91 15.51
CA SER A 349 17.94 21.07 15.06
C SER A 349 18.64 19.74 14.76
N VAL A 350 18.29 18.65 15.43
CA VAL A 350 18.83 17.30 15.17
C VAL A 350 18.22 16.70 13.91
N ILE A 351 16.92 16.89 13.68
CA ILE A 351 16.26 16.51 12.41
C ILE A 351 16.83 17.32 11.24
N LYS A 352 17.03 18.63 11.41
CA LYS A 352 17.70 19.47 10.41
C LYS A 352 19.15 19.06 10.18
N TYR A 353 19.90 18.69 11.22
CA TYR A 353 21.29 18.23 11.12
C TYR A 353 21.38 16.89 10.38
N LEU A 354 20.51 15.93 10.69
CA LEU A 354 20.42 14.64 9.99
C LEU A 354 19.98 14.81 8.52
N GLN A 355 19.04 15.72 8.23
CA GLN A 355 18.66 16.07 6.86
C GLN A 355 19.80 16.76 6.10
N PHE A 356 20.51 17.70 6.73
CA PHE A 356 21.64 18.43 6.12
C PHE A 356 22.84 17.50 5.84
N SER A 357 23.22 16.66 6.82
CA SER A 357 24.28 15.66 6.66
C SER A 357 23.92 14.56 5.64
N SER A 358 22.65 14.18 5.51
CA SER A 358 22.19 13.23 4.48
C SER A 358 22.26 13.81 3.06
N MET A 359 22.03 15.12 2.91
CA MET A 359 22.12 15.82 1.62
C MET A 359 23.58 15.97 1.18
N GLU A 360 24.49 16.29 2.10
CA GLU A 360 25.94 16.31 1.84
C GLU A 360 26.51 14.90 1.54
N LEU A 361 26.07 13.87 2.26
CA LEU A 361 26.43 12.47 1.96
C LEU A 361 25.94 12.05 0.56
N SER A 362 24.70 12.42 0.21
CA SER A 362 24.09 12.12 -1.10
C SER A 362 24.87 12.79 -2.25
N ILE A 363 25.27 14.05 -2.08
CA ILE A 363 26.06 14.80 -3.08
C ILE A 363 27.46 14.17 -3.22
N ALA A 364 28.16 13.91 -2.10
CA ALA A 364 29.49 13.33 -2.11
C ALA A 364 29.52 11.91 -2.73
N GLN A 365 28.53 11.07 -2.41
CA GLN A 365 28.41 9.72 -2.97
C GLN A 365 27.95 9.73 -4.44
N THR A 366 27.10 10.68 -4.86
CA THR A 366 26.75 10.88 -6.28
C THR A 366 27.98 11.27 -7.10
N HIS A 367 28.84 12.15 -6.58
CA HIS A 367 30.09 12.52 -7.22
C HIS A 367 31.07 11.33 -7.32
N TYR A 368 31.16 10.49 -6.28
CA TYR A 368 32.00 9.29 -6.30
C TYR A 368 31.47 8.24 -7.29
N LEU A 369 30.16 8.00 -7.30
CA LEU A 369 29.47 7.13 -8.27
C LEU A 369 29.73 7.62 -9.71
N LYS A 370 29.56 8.91 -9.98
CA LYS A 370 29.86 9.53 -11.27
C LYS A 370 31.33 9.35 -11.66
N ARG A 371 32.29 9.50 -10.73
CA ARG A 371 33.72 9.22 -11.00
C ARG A 371 33.97 7.76 -11.36
N GLN A 372 33.33 6.80 -10.70
CA GLN A 372 33.49 5.38 -11.01
C GLN A 372 32.86 5.00 -12.36
N VAL A 373 31.69 5.56 -12.70
CA VAL A 373 31.07 5.36 -14.03
C VAL A 373 31.92 5.98 -15.14
N ILE A 374 32.52 7.16 -14.92
CA ILE A 374 33.48 7.78 -15.86
C ILE A 374 34.76 6.92 -15.97
N ALA A 375 35.29 6.40 -14.86
CA ALA A 375 36.45 5.52 -14.89
C ALA A 375 36.16 4.21 -15.65
N LEU A 376 34.95 3.66 -15.51
CA LEU A 376 34.48 2.51 -16.27
C LEU A 376 34.40 2.84 -17.77
N SER A 377 33.78 3.98 -18.12
CA SER A 377 33.74 4.48 -19.51
C SER A 377 35.15 4.60 -20.11
N ASN A 378 36.09 5.21 -19.38
CA ASN A 378 37.45 5.42 -19.84
C ASN A 378 38.24 4.10 -20.00
N ALA A 379 37.98 3.10 -19.15
CA ALA A 379 38.56 1.77 -19.29
C ALA A 379 38.08 1.04 -20.55
N PHE A 380 36.85 1.31 -21.01
CA PHE A 380 36.34 0.79 -22.28
C PHE A 380 36.84 1.59 -23.50
N VAL A 381 37.25 2.85 -23.34
CA VAL A 381 37.70 3.72 -24.45
C VAL A 381 39.17 3.50 -24.86
N CYS A 382 39.90 2.54 -24.26
CA CYS A 382 41.29 2.22 -24.65
C CYS A 382 41.48 2.01 -26.17
N PRO A 383 42.65 2.39 -26.74
CA PRO A 383 42.94 2.21 -28.17
C PRO A 383 42.82 0.74 -28.60
N PRO A 384 42.34 0.45 -29.82
CA PRO A 384 42.21 -0.93 -30.32
C PRO A 384 43.51 -1.75 -30.21
N SER A 385 44.66 -1.11 -30.36
CA SER A 385 46.00 -1.71 -30.26
C SER A 385 46.37 -2.24 -28.86
N ASP A 386 45.80 -1.67 -27.79
CA ASP A 386 46.04 -2.14 -26.41
C ASP A 386 45.13 -3.30 -26.03
N ILE A 387 43.92 -3.34 -26.61
CA ILE A 387 42.97 -4.45 -26.49
C ILE A 387 43.51 -5.70 -27.20
N GLU A 388 44.21 -5.52 -28.32
CA GLU A 388 44.83 -6.60 -29.09
C GLU A 388 46.05 -7.22 -28.39
N ASN A 389 46.86 -6.43 -27.69
CA ASN A 389 48.11 -6.91 -27.11
C ASN A 389 48.01 -7.39 -25.66
N LYS A 390 47.03 -6.90 -24.87
CA LYS A 390 46.90 -7.23 -23.42
C LYS A 390 45.44 -7.34 -22.96
N PRO A 391 44.60 -8.22 -23.55
CA PRO A 391 43.18 -8.35 -23.21
C PRO A 391 42.94 -8.68 -21.72
N GLY A 392 43.81 -9.50 -21.12
CA GLY A 392 43.73 -9.84 -19.69
C GLY A 392 43.97 -8.64 -18.75
N TYR A 393 44.78 -7.65 -19.16
CA TYR A 393 45.00 -6.45 -18.36
C TYR A 393 43.76 -5.54 -18.32
N ILE A 394 43.10 -5.37 -19.47
CA ILE A 394 41.87 -4.56 -19.57
C ILE A 394 40.72 -5.23 -18.82
N LEU A 395 40.57 -6.55 -18.93
CA LEU A 395 39.56 -7.30 -18.19
C LEU A 395 39.78 -7.18 -16.67
N ASN A 396 41.03 -7.31 -16.20
CA ASN A 396 41.38 -7.11 -14.80
C ASN A 396 41.14 -5.67 -14.33
N LEU A 397 41.37 -4.67 -15.18
CA LEU A 397 41.07 -3.27 -14.88
C LEU A 397 39.56 -3.04 -14.76
N VAL A 398 38.76 -3.60 -15.68
CA VAL A 398 37.29 -3.56 -15.63
C VAL A 398 36.76 -4.24 -14.38
N ILE A 399 37.21 -5.46 -14.05
CA ILE A 399 36.84 -6.18 -12.82
C ILE A 399 37.19 -5.37 -11.57
N LYS A 400 38.37 -4.72 -11.56
CA LYS A 400 38.81 -3.86 -10.45
C LYS A 400 37.97 -2.59 -10.31
N ILE A 401 37.44 -2.03 -11.39
CA ILE A 401 36.54 -0.88 -11.35
C ILE A 401 35.15 -1.34 -10.91
N LEU A 402 34.67 -2.49 -11.39
CA LEU A 402 33.39 -3.08 -10.98
C LEU A 402 33.36 -3.44 -9.49
N SER A 403 34.44 -3.97 -8.92
CA SER A 403 34.50 -4.26 -7.48
C SER A 403 34.45 -2.98 -6.63
N LYS A 404 35.10 -1.89 -7.09
CA LYS A 404 34.99 -0.58 -6.43
C LYS A 404 33.59 0.02 -6.56
N LEU A 405 32.94 -0.20 -7.71
CA LEU A 405 31.56 0.23 -7.96
C LEU A 405 30.59 -0.53 -7.06
N ASP A 406 30.76 -1.84 -6.90
CA ASP A 406 29.96 -2.67 -6.00
C ASP A 406 30.07 -2.22 -4.54
N VAL A 407 31.29 -1.96 -4.05
CA VAL A 407 31.52 -1.40 -2.70
C VAL A 407 30.84 -0.03 -2.55
N THR A 408 30.87 0.81 -3.59
CA THR A 408 30.21 2.13 -3.59
C THR A 408 28.69 1.99 -3.54
N LEU A 409 28.13 1.10 -4.36
CA LEU A 409 26.70 0.80 -4.39
C LEU A 409 26.24 0.20 -3.05
N GLY A 410 27.08 -0.64 -2.42
CA GLY A 410 26.86 -1.16 -1.06
C GLY A 410 26.81 -0.05 0.00
N LYS A 411 27.72 0.93 -0.07
CA LYS A 411 27.71 2.10 0.83
C LYS A 411 26.51 3.01 0.59
N ILE A 412 26.09 3.19 -0.66
CA ILE A 412 24.88 3.94 -1.01
C ILE A 412 23.63 3.21 -0.51
N LYS A 413 23.54 1.89 -0.73
CA LYS A 413 22.48 1.02 -0.19
C LYS A 413 22.39 1.10 1.33
N PHE A 414 23.54 1.03 2.01
CA PHE A 414 23.63 1.15 3.45
C PHE A 414 23.21 2.54 3.95
N ALA A 415 23.68 3.63 3.31
CA ALA A 415 23.26 4.98 3.66
C ALA A 415 21.74 5.19 3.47
N ILE A 416 21.15 4.58 2.44
CA ILE A 416 19.69 4.55 2.22
C ILE A 416 18.99 3.74 3.32
N ALA A 417 19.53 2.58 3.71
CA ALA A 417 18.99 1.73 4.77
C ALA A 417 19.14 2.33 6.18
N CYS A 418 20.16 3.17 6.45
CA CYS A 418 20.28 3.89 7.72
C CYS A 418 19.24 4.99 7.89
N ILE A 419 18.65 5.47 6.78
CA ILE A 419 17.58 6.47 6.78
C ILE A 419 16.19 5.78 6.84
N ASP A 420 16.08 4.53 6.39
CA ASP A 420 14.90 3.67 6.58
C ASP A 420 15.33 2.21 6.89
N PRO A 421 15.32 1.78 8.17
CA PRO A 421 15.89 0.50 8.61
C PRO A 421 15.12 -0.76 8.15
N GLY A 422 14.11 -0.63 7.28
CA GLY A 422 13.31 -1.72 6.72
C GLY A 422 13.70 -2.23 5.33
N LEU A 423 14.79 -1.77 4.70
CA LEU A 423 15.14 -2.13 3.31
C LEU A 423 15.94 -3.45 3.18
N GLU A 424 15.34 -4.50 2.62
CA GLU A 424 16.07 -5.67 2.10
C GLU A 424 16.50 -5.51 0.62
N SER A 425 17.60 -6.17 0.24
CA SER A 425 18.27 -6.02 -1.07
C SER A 425 17.44 -6.39 -2.31
N LYS A 426 16.29 -7.06 -2.15
CA LYS A 426 15.41 -7.49 -3.25
C LYS A 426 14.24 -6.54 -3.55
N GLU A 427 14.03 -5.50 -2.74
CA GLU A 427 12.84 -4.62 -2.84
C GLU A 427 13.12 -3.22 -3.41
N PHE A 428 14.18 -3.07 -4.20
CA PHE A 428 14.48 -1.82 -4.92
C PHE A 428 13.32 -1.28 -5.78
N GLY A 429 12.36 -2.15 -6.15
CA GLY A 429 11.22 -1.79 -7.00
C GLY A 429 10.04 -1.08 -6.30
N GLN A 430 9.96 -1.07 -4.96
CA GLN A 430 8.75 -0.63 -4.25
C GLN A 430 8.94 0.45 -3.17
N ALA A 431 10.14 1.02 -3.03
CA ALA A 431 10.41 2.08 -2.05
C ALA A 431 9.65 3.38 -2.41
N LYS A 432 8.61 3.69 -1.63
CA LYS A 432 7.62 4.74 -1.92
C LYS A 432 7.79 6.03 -1.12
N HIS A 433 8.86 6.20 -0.35
CA HIS A 433 9.18 7.49 0.25
C HIS A 433 10.69 7.67 0.35
N PHE A 434 11.25 8.49 -0.54
CA PHE A 434 12.54 9.13 -0.30
C PHE A 434 12.60 10.49 -0.96
N VAL A 435 13.14 11.45 -0.21
CA VAL A 435 13.58 12.78 -0.67
C VAL A 435 15.00 12.68 -1.26
N CYS A 436 15.30 11.61 -2.01
CA CYS A 436 16.54 11.46 -2.78
C CYS A 436 16.21 10.90 -4.17
N SER A 437 15.36 11.64 -4.87
CA SER A 437 14.65 11.25 -6.09
C SER A 437 15.55 10.79 -7.24
N ARG A 438 16.82 11.23 -7.25
CA ARG A 438 17.82 10.96 -8.29
C ARG A 438 18.74 9.77 -7.95
N LEU A 439 19.17 9.62 -6.70
CA LEU A 439 20.14 8.60 -6.29
C LEU A 439 19.58 7.17 -6.39
N GLY A 440 18.32 6.97 -5.99
CA GLY A 440 17.65 5.66 -6.08
C GLY A 440 17.46 5.19 -7.53
N LEU A 441 17.08 6.11 -8.43
CA LEU A 441 16.90 5.82 -9.86
C LEU A 441 18.24 5.47 -10.53
N ILE A 442 19.28 6.27 -10.28
CA ILE A 442 20.64 6.02 -10.78
C ILE A 442 21.17 4.69 -10.25
N THR A 443 20.96 4.39 -8.97
CA THR A 443 21.42 3.15 -8.33
C THR A 443 20.78 1.92 -8.99
N SER A 444 19.46 1.95 -9.24
CA SER A 444 18.75 0.86 -9.91
C SER A 444 19.20 0.66 -11.37
N MET A 445 19.35 1.75 -12.14
CA MET A 445 19.80 1.67 -13.54
C MET A 445 21.26 1.21 -13.66
N VAL A 446 22.16 1.78 -12.85
CA VAL A 446 23.57 1.38 -12.79
C VAL A 446 23.70 -0.09 -12.36
N THR A 447 22.92 -0.52 -11.37
CA THR A 447 22.91 -1.93 -10.93
C THR A 447 22.43 -2.85 -12.05
N GLY A 448 21.37 -2.49 -12.78
CA GLY A 448 20.90 -3.25 -13.93
C GLY A 448 21.97 -3.42 -15.01
N HIS A 449 22.62 -2.33 -15.41
CA HIS A 449 23.68 -2.38 -16.43
C HIS A 449 24.94 -3.09 -15.96
N VAL A 450 25.30 -3.00 -14.68
CA VAL A 450 26.42 -3.75 -14.09
C VAL A 450 26.12 -5.26 -14.06
N CYS A 451 24.88 -5.65 -13.74
CA CYS A 451 24.46 -7.05 -13.79
C CYS A 451 24.47 -7.61 -15.23
N GLU A 452 24.00 -6.83 -16.21
CA GLU A 452 24.08 -7.20 -17.63
C GLU A 452 25.53 -7.35 -18.10
N LEU A 453 26.42 -6.44 -17.67
CA LEU A 453 27.84 -6.49 -17.96
C LEU A 453 28.51 -7.74 -17.36
N LEU A 454 28.23 -8.04 -16.08
CA LEU A 454 28.76 -9.20 -15.39
C LEU A 454 28.24 -10.51 -15.98
N ALA A 455 26.97 -10.56 -16.39
CA ALA A 455 26.40 -11.70 -17.09
C ALA A 455 27.06 -11.91 -18.46
N ALA A 456 27.23 -10.84 -19.25
CA ALA A 456 27.89 -10.93 -20.56
C ALA A 456 29.38 -11.31 -20.45
N CYS A 457 30.11 -10.77 -19.46
CA CYS A 457 31.48 -11.16 -19.17
C CYS A 457 31.56 -12.62 -18.67
N GLY A 458 30.64 -13.05 -17.82
CA GLY A 458 30.55 -14.41 -17.29
C GLY A 458 30.29 -15.45 -18.38
N SER A 459 29.28 -15.24 -19.22
CA SER A 459 28.98 -16.12 -20.36
C SER A 459 30.16 -16.21 -21.34
N SER A 460 30.83 -15.08 -21.60
CA SER A 460 32.02 -15.06 -22.46
C SER A 460 33.19 -15.85 -21.83
N MET A 461 33.40 -15.74 -20.52
CA MET A 461 34.48 -16.47 -19.83
C MET A 461 34.24 -17.98 -19.79
N GLU A 462 32.99 -18.42 -19.67
CA GLU A 462 32.60 -19.83 -19.75
C GLU A 462 32.75 -20.41 -21.16
N GLU A 463 32.43 -19.62 -22.20
CA GLU A 463 32.48 -20.06 -23.60
C GLU A 463 33.91 -20.09 -24.18
N PHE A 464 34.82 -19.23 -23.69
CA PHE A 464 36.17 -19.12 -24.25
C PHE A 464 37.26 -19.89 -23.47
N GLY A 465 36.99 -20.32 -22.23
CA GLY A 465 38.02 -20.77 -21.30
C GLY A 465 39.00 -19.63 -20.96
N TYR A 466 39.76 -19.75 -19.88
CA TYR A 466 40.64 -18.67 -19.38
C TYR A 466 41.81 -18.28 -20.33
N THR A 467 41.85 -18.78 -21.56
CA THR A 467 42.90 -18.50 -22.57
C THR A 467 42.33 -17.78 -23.79
N PHE A 468 42.57 -16.46 -23.86
CA PHE A 468 42.29 -15.63 -25.03
C PHE A 468 43.36 -15.88 -26.11
N ALA A 469 43.18 -16.89 -26.96
CA ALA A 469 43.98 -17.02 -28.18
C ALA A 469 43.54 -15.96 -29.20
N VAL A 470 44.48 -15.12 -29.63
CA VAL A 470 44.27 -13.85 -30.36
C VAL A 470 43.86 -14.05 -31.85
N ASP A 471 43.73 -15.31 -32.29
CA ASP A 471 43.88 -15.64 -33.71
C ASP A 471 42.55 -15.88 -34.45
N GLN A 472 41.39 -15.61 -33.81
CA GLN A 472 40.06 -15.89 -34.41
C GLN A 472 39.21 -14.61 -34.65
N PRO A 473 39.05 -14.18 -35.92
CA PRO A 473 38.34 -12.93 -36.28
C PRO A 473 36.87 -12.83 -35.86
N ARG A 474 36.14 -13.97 -35.81
CA ARG A 474 34.73 -14.00 -35.38
C ARG A 474 34.57 -13.62 -33.90
N LYS A 475 35.49 -14.09 -33.04
CA LYS A 475 35.48 -13.81 -31.60
C LYS A 475 35.80 -12.34 -31.30
N LYS A 476 36.61 -11.70 -32.15
CA LYS A 476 36.94 -10.27 -32.08
C LYS A 476 35.71 -9.36 -32.32
N ALA A 477 34.86 -9.70 -33.29
CA ALA A 477 33.67 -8.92 -33.62
C ALA A 477 32.61 -8.94 -32.51
N GLU A 478 32.49 -10.06 -31.80
CA GLU A 478 31.52 -10.23 -30.73
C GLU A 478 31.90 -9.45 -29.46
N VAL A 479 33.19 -9.46 -29.09
CA VAL A 479 33.73 -8.63 -28.00
C VAL A 479 33.58 -7.12 -28.30
N LEU A 480 33.79 -6.71 -29.56
CA LEU A 480 33.56 -5.32 -29.98
C LEU A 480 32.09 -4.91 -29.91
N LYS A 481 31.16 -5.80 -30.30
CA LYS A 481 29.72 -5.55 -30.20
C LYS A 481 29.25 -5.43 -28.75
N ILE A 482 29.77 -6.28 -27.86
CA ILE A 482 29.52 -6.20 -26.42
C ILE A 482 30.05 -4.86 -25.88
N LYS A 483 31.29 -4.49 -26.23
CA LYS A 483 31.90 -3.20 -25.87
C LYS A 483 31.03 -2.01 -26.31
N GLU A 484 30.57 -1.98 -27.55
CA GLU A 484 29.71 -0.90 -28.08
C GLU A 484 28.38 -0.80 -27.33
N THR A 485 27.74 -1.94 -27.05
CA THR A 485 26.49 -2.01 -26.28
C THR A 485 26.69 -1.49 -24.84
N CYS A 486 27.80 -1.86 -24.21
CA CYS A 486 28.13 -1.43 -22.85
C CYS A 486 28.45 0.07 -22.80
N LEU A 487 29.17 0.59 -23.79
CA LEU A 487 29.51 2.00 -23.90
C LEU A 487 28.25 2.87 -24.12
N ASP A 488 27.31 2.41 -24.95
CA ASP A 488 26.02 3.08 -25.15
C ASP A 488 25.21 3.15 -23.84
N SER A 489 25.12 2.05 -23.09
CA SER A 489 24.45 2.02 -21.77
C SER A 489 25.13 2.94 -20.73
N ILE A 490 26.47 2.98 -20.71
CA ILE A 490 27.24 3.88 -19.84
C ILE A 490 27.02 5.35 -20.24
N ASN A 491 27.04 5.67 -21.53
CA ASN A 491 26.81 7.03 -22.02
C ASN A 491 25.40 7.52 -21.71
N ARG A 492 24.38 6.68 -21.88
CA ARG A 492 22.99 6.99 -21.47
C ARG A 492 22.92 7.24 -19.97
N THR A 493 23.58 6.41 -19.16
CA THR A 493 23.67 6.60 -17.71
C THR A 493 24.33 7.94 -17.34
N LEU A 494 25.40 8.32 -18.03
CA LEU A 494 26.08 9.61 -17.84
C LEU A 494 25.21 10.80 -18.28
N GLU A 495 24.44 10.66 -19.36
CA GLU A 495 23.48 11.65 -19.82
C GLU A 495 22.37 11.86 -18.77
N TYR A 496 21.79 10.78 -18.24
CA TYR A 496 20.82 10.83 -17.14
C TYR A 496 21.41 11.43 -15.86
N LEU A 497 22.66 11.11 -15.55
CA LEU A 497 23.41 11.69 -14.43
C LEU A 497 23.64 13.20 -14.57
N ASN A 498 23.37 13.82 -15.72
CA ASN A 498 23.52 15.26 -15.95
C ASN A 498 22.18 16.00 -16.16
N LYS A 499 21.06 15.28 -16.32
CA LYS A 499 19.72 15.84 -16.50
C LYS A 499 19.02 16.16 -15.16
N SER A 500 18.14 17.17 -15.16
CA SER A 500 17.22 17.45 -14.05
C SER A 500 15.97 16.56 -14.14
N GLU A 501 15.27 16.33 -13.02
CA GLU A 501 14.00 15.60 -12.97
C GLU A 501 12.96 16.21 -13.91
N LEU A 502 12.97 17.54 -14.02
CA LEU A 502 12.13 18.29 -14.95
C LEU A 502 12.46 17.96 -16.41
N SER A 503 13.74 17.97 -16.77
CA SER A 503 14.17 17.63 -18.14
C SER A 503 13.86 16.18 -18.50
N PHE A 504 13.95 15.24 -17.55
CA PHE A 504 13.56 13.84 -17.76
C PHE A 504 12.08 13.71 -18.17
N MET A 505 11.18 14.38 -17.44
CA MET A 505 9.75 14.35 -17.76
C MET A 505 9.45 15.04 -19.09
N GLN A 506 10.13 16.15 -19.39
CA GLN A 506 9.99 16.88 -20.65
C GLN A 506 10.43 16.03 -21.84
N ASP A 507 11.56 15.33 -21.73
CA ASP A 507 12.08 14.44 -22.77
C ASP A 507 11.12 13.26 -23.03
N ALA A 508 10.59 12.65 -21.97
CA ALA A 508 9.58 11.59 -22.09
C ALA A 508 8.32 12.09 -22.83
N LEU A 509 7.80 13.26 -22.44
CA LEU A 509 6.65 13.88 -23.10
C LEU A 509 6.92 14.16 -24.59
N ARG A 510 8.11 14.66 -24.95
CA ARG A 510 8.53 14.88 -26.35
C ARG A 510 8.58 13.56 -27.13
N ALA A 511 9.19 12.52 -26.57
CA ALA A 511 9.27 11.21 -27.19
C ALA A 511 7.87 10.61 -27.46
N HIS A 512 6.95 10.73 -26.50
CA HIS A 512 5.58 10.27 -26.67
C HIS A 512 4.80 11.06 -27.73
N ILE A 513 5.02 12.38 -27.83
CA ILE A 513 4.45 13.20 -28.91
C ILE A 513 4.94 12.71 -30.27
N GLU A 514 6.24 12.43 -30.41
CA GLU A 514 6.80 11.90 -31.66
C GLU A 514 6.25 10.52 -32.01
N MET A 515 6.04 9.64 -31.02
CA MET A 515 5.42 8.34 -31.25
C MET A 515 3.98 8.47 -31.77
N VAL A 516 3.19 9.40 -31.20
CA VAL A 516 1.84 9.70 -31.69
C VAL A 516 1.88 10.32 -33.10
N ASN A 517 2.88 11.16 -33.41
CA ASN A 517 3.09 11.71 -34.76
C ASN A 517 3.41 10.61 -35.78
N ALA A 518 4.27 9.65 -35.42
CA ALA A 518 4.60 8.51 -36.26
C ALA A 518 3.38 7.63 -36.53
N ALA A 519 2.58 7.34 -35.50
CA ALA A 519 1.33 6.60 -35.63
C ALA A 519 0.32 7.34 -36.54
N HIS A 520 0.20 8.66 -36.38
CA HIS A 520 -0.63 9.49 -37.26
C HIS A 520 -0.18 9.38 -38.72
N LYS A 521 1.12 9.54 -39.00
CA LYS A 521 1.68 9.43 -40.35
C LYS A 521 1.40 8.05 -40.95
N LYS A 522 1.58 6.99 -40.17
CA LYS A 522 1.28 5.60 -40.58
C LYS A 522 -0.19 5.43 -40.98
N PHE A 523 -1.10 5.96 -40.18
CA PHE A 523 -2.54 5.91 -40.48
C PHE A 523 -2.90 6.74 -41.73
N ILE A 524 -2.35 7.94 -41.89
CA ILE A 524 -2.56 8.77 -43.08
C ILE A 524 -2.01 8.08 -44.35
N THR A 525 -0.84 7.43 -44.27
CA THR A 525 -0.32 6.63 -45.38
C THR A 525 -1.25 5.48 -45.71
N PHE A 526 -1.81 4.79 -44.71
CA PHE A 526 -2.74 3.67 -44.91
C PHE A 526 -4.02 4.09 -45.64
N ILE A 527 -4.67 5.18 -45.22
CA ILE A 527 -5.92 5.66 -45.86
C ILE A 527 -5.68 6.12 -47.32
N ASN A 528 -4.48 6.59 -47.64
CA ASN A 528 -4.12 7.11 -48.97
C ASN A 528 -3.55 6.02 -49.91
N ARG A 529 -3.46 4.75 -49.50
CA ARG A 529 -2.99 3.66 -50.39
C ARG A 529 -4.02 3.39 -51.50
N PRO A 530 -3.61 3.27 -52.78
CA PRO A 530 -4.51 2.84 -53.86
C PRO A 530 -4.99 1.40 -53.66
N ALA A 531 -6.16 1.05 -54.18
CA ALA A 531 -6.67 -0.32 -54.11
C ALA A 531 -5.78 -1.30 -54.91
N PRO A 532 -5.50 -2.51 -54.42
CA PRO A 532 -4.75 -3.50 -55.19
C PRO A 532 -5.54 -3.87 -56.45
N LYS A 533 -4.89 -3.78 -57.62
CA LYS A 533 -5.42 -4.28 -58.89
C LYS A 533 -5.56 -5.80 -58.80
N SER A 534 -6.72 -6.34 -59.19
CA SER A 534 -7.01 -7.77 -59.15
C SER A 534 -5.99 -8.57 -59.98
N ALA A 535 -5.28 -9.50 -59.34
CA ALA A 535 -4.50 -10.54 -60.01
C ALA A 535 -5.13 -11.91 -59.70
N THR A 536 -5.76 -12.47 -60.74
CA THR A 536 -5.88 -13.89 -61.12
C THR A 536 -6.15 -14.94 -60.03
N ALA A 537 -7.33 -15.57 -60.16
CA ALA A 537 -7.76 -16.74 -59.42
C ALA A 537 -6.77 -17.92 -59.53
N ASN A 538 -6.52 -18.58 -58.39
CA ASN A 538 -5.85 -19.87 -58.32
C ASN A 538 -6.92 -20.96 -58.03
N PRO A 539 -7.18 -21.92 -58.93
CA PRO A 539 -8.34 -22.81 -58.87
C PRO A 539 -8.13 -24.06 -58.00
N ARG A 540 -7.61 -23.91 -56.78
CA ARG A 540 -7.41 -25.04 -55.84
C ARG A 540 -7.91 -24.81 -54.40
N LEU A 541 -8.89 -23.93 -54.22
CA LEU A 541 -9.57 -23.76 -52.91
C LEU A 541 -11.10 -23.62 -53.07
N THR A 542 -11.69 -24.47 -53.91
CA THR A 542 -13.15 -24.63 -54.02
C THR A 542 -13.56 -26.00 -53.51
N CYS A 543 -13.51 -26.18 -52.19
CA CYS A 543 -14.35 -27.12 -51.45
C CYS A 543 -14.30 -26.72 -49.98
N TYR A 544 -15.47 -26.62 -49.35
CA TYR A 544 -15.73 -26.05 -48.02
C TYR A 544 -15.67 -24.51 -47.96
N LEU A 545 -16.77 -23.88 -48.34
CA LEU A 545 -17.46 -22.81 -47.58
C LEU A 545 -18.64 -22.30 -48.44
N ASN A 546 -19.68 -23.12 -48.57
CA ASN A 546 -21.02 -22.62 -48.86
C ASN A 546 -21.60 -22.08 -47.55
N GLY A 547 -21.44 -20.77 -47.35
CA GLY A 547 -22.01 -20.06 -46.20
C GLY A 547 -21.24 -18.77 -45.93
N THR A 548 -21.92 -17.63 -46.08
CA THR A 548 -21.43 -16.25 -45.87
C THR A 548 -20.63 -15.66 -47.04
N GLY A 549 -21.36 -15.24 -48.08
CA GLY A 549 -20.88 -14.19 -48.96
C GLY A 549 -20.58 -12.90 -48.18
N ASN A 550 -19.72 -12.06 -48.78
CA ASN A 550 -19.47 -10.65 -48.48
C ASN A 550 -18.30 -10.17 -47.58
N ARG A 551 -17.27 -10.98 -47.32
CA ARG A 551 -16.11 -10.48 -46.50
C ARG A 551 -15.13 -9.53 -47.21
N ARG A 552 -15.08 -9.49 -48.55
CA ARG A 552 -14.28 -8.49 -49.29
C ARG A 552 -14.94 -7.12 -49.38
N ALA A 553 -16.26 -7.05 -49.19
CA ALA A 553 -17.02 -5.81 -49.17
C ALA A 553 -16.92 -5.08 -47.82
N GLU A 554 -16.68 -5.79 -46.71
CA GLU A 554 -16.61 -5.19 -45.36
C GLU A 554 -15.28 -4.48 -45.08
N ILE A 555 -14.15 -5.02 -45.53
CA ILE A 555 -12.85 -4.31 -45.44
C ILE A 555 -12.84 -3.09 -46.38
N GLY A 556 -13.57 -3.17 -47.50
CA GLY A 556 -13.85 -2.02 -48.36
C GLY A 556 -14.80 -0.98 -47.75
N LYS A 557 -15.67 -1.35 -46.79
CA LYS A 557 -16.57 -0.43 -46.09
C LYS A 557 -15.84 0.46 -45.07
N LEU A 558 -14.76 -0.02 -44.44
CA LEU A 558 -13.88 0.81 -43.60
C LEU A 558 -13.23 1.97 -44.38
N ARG A 559 -13.05 1.81 -45.70
CA ARG A 559 -12.54 2.86 -46.60
C ARG A 559 -13.55 3.97 -46.89
N ASN A 560 -14.85 3.75 -46.70
CA ASN A 560 -15.92 4.66 -47.13
C ASN A 560 -16.81 5.21 -46.00
N GLN A 561 -16.48 4.96 -44.72
CA GLN A 561 -17.06 5.72 -43.63
C GLN A 561 -16.13 6.87 -43.27
N THR A 562 -16.40 8.05 -43.84
CA THR A 562 -15.76 9.31 -43.45
C THR A 562 -15.76 9.48 -41.93
N TYR A 563 -16.82 9.06 -41.24
CA TYR A 563 -16.96 9.22 -39.79
C TYR A 563 -16.00 8.40 -38.93
N SER A 564 -15.76 7.11 -39.24
CA SER A 564 -14.83 6.27 -38.45
C SER A 564 -13.39 6.70 -38.66
N THR A 565 -13.01 6.98 -39.91
CA THR A 565 -11.70 7.54 -40.27
C THR A 565 -11.46 8.90 -39.61
N LEU A 566 -12.45 9.81 -39.66
CA LEU A 566 -12.38 11.10 -38.98
C LEU A 566 -12.28 10.95 -37.47
N SER A 567 -12.95 9.96 -36.89
CA SER A 567 -12.90 9.71 -35.45
C SER A 567 -11.54 9.18 -34.99
N VAL A 568 -10.90 8.30 -35.77
CA VAL A 568 -9.52 7.85 -35.50
C VAL A 568 -8.54 9.03 -35.60
N ILE A 569 -8.62 9.83 -36.68
CA ILE A 569 -7.78 11.03 -36.84
C ILE A 569 -7.98 12.01 -35.67
N ALA A 570 -9.24 12.26 -35.28
CA ALA A 570 -9.55 13.14 -34.18
C ALA A 570 -9.03 12.61 -32.83
N THR A 571 -9.13 11.31 -32.56
CA THR A 571 -8.56 10.66 -31.36
C THR A 571 -7.04 10.84 -31.28
N ILE A 572 -6.33 10.61 -32.39
CA ILE A 572 -4.87 10.80 -32.47
C ILE A 572 -4.52 12.27 -32.20
N ARG A 573 -5.19 13.21 -32.87
CA ARG A 573 -4.94 14.66 -32.73
C ARG A 573 -5.25 15.16 -31.32
N LEU A 574 -6.33 14.70 -30.70
CA LEU A 574 -6.68 15.08 -29.33
C LEU A 574 -5.67 14.51 -28.32
N THR A 575 -5.21 13.28 -28.51
CA THR A 575 -4.17 12.67 -27.66
C THR A 575 -2.84 13.44 -27.78
N ARG A 576 -2.44 13.78 -29.01
CA ARG A 576 -1.28 14.64 -29.26
C ARG A 576 -1.41 16.00 -28.57
N LEU A 577 -2.55 16.68 -28.77
CA LEU A 577 -2.83 17.98 -28.15
C LEU A 577 -2.77 17.91 -26.62
N PHE A 578 -3.23 16.81 -26.03
CA PHE A 578 -3.13 16.56 -24.60
C PHE A 578 -1.67 16.48 -24.13
N LEU A 579 -0.84 15.66 -24.79
CA LEU A 579 0.57 15.55 -24.46
C LEU A 579 1.33 16.88 -24.67
N GLU A 580 1.03 17.62 -25.74
CA GLU A 580 1.58 18.96 -25.98
C GLU A 580 1.20 19.95 -24.88
N LYS A 581 -0.03 19.87 -24.36
CA LYS A 581 -0.48 20.71 -23.25
C LYS A 581 0.22 20.34 -21.94
N MET A 582 0.45 19.05 -21.68
CA MET A 582 1.25 18.60 -20.53
C MET A 582 2.70 19.10 -20.62
N LEU A 583 3.30 18.99 -21.82
CA LEU A 583 4.64 19.53 -22.08
C LEU A 583 4.68 21.05 -21.86
N LYS A 584 3.68 21.78 -22.35
CA LYS A 584 3.58 23.23 -22.15
C LYS A 584 3.56 23.61 -20.66
N ILE A 585 2.77 22.92 -19.84
CA ILE A 585 2.75 23.15 -18.37
C ILE A 585 4.14 22.93 -17.78
N SER A 586 4.84 21.88 -18.21
CA SER A 586 6.18 21.58 -17.69
C SER A 586 7.26 22.56 -18.14
N THR A 587 7.06 23.30 -19.23
CA THR A 587 8.01 24.30 -19.75
C THR A 587 7.68 25.73 -19.32
N ASP A 588 6.47 25.96 -18.80
CA ASP A 588 5.97 27.27 -18.38
C ASP A 588 6.45 27.58 -16.95
N THR A 589 7.72 27.96 -16.84
CA THR A 589 8.38 28.27 -15.55
C THR A 589 7.90 29.58 -14.93
N GLU A 590 7.23 30.44 -15.70
CA GLU A 590 6.64 31.68 -15.20
C GLU A 590 5.40 31.38 -14.37
N ASN A 591 4.50 30.52 -14.88
CA ASN A 591 3.21 30.26 -14.23
C ASN A 591 3.23 28.99 -13.36
N PHE A 592 4.17 28.07 -13.58
CA PHE A 592 4.22 26.79 -12.87
C PHE A 592 5.60 26.49 -12.31
N LYS A 593 5.61 25.92 -11.10
CA LYS A 593 6.79 25.37 -10.45
C LYS A 593 6.60 23.88 -10.18
N MET A 594 7.63 23.09 -10.47
CA MET A 594 7.66 21.67 -10.10
C MET A 594 7.83 21.53 -8.59
N VAL A 595 7.06 20.64 -7.98
CA VAL A 595 7.16 20.30 -6.56
C VAL A 595 8.53 19.68 -6.27
N THR A 596 9.23 20.20 -5.25
CA THR A 596 10.64 19.88 -4.98
C THR A 596 10.85 18.59 -4.18
N ASN A 597 9.80 17.99 -3.62
CA ASN A 597 9.85 16.80 -2.76
C ASN A 597 9.12 15.58 -3.35
N LEU A 598 9.06 15.45 -4.69
CA LEU A 598 8.46 14.30 -5.36
C LEU A 598 9.32 13.03 -5.20
N SER A 599 8.71 11.90 -4.88
CA SER A 599 9.39 10.60 -4.81
C SER A 599 9.70 10.03 -6.22
N SER A 600 10.72 9.17 -6.32
CA SER A 600 11.03 8.46 -7.58
C SER A 600 9.84 7.62 -8.09
N SER A 601 9.03 7.07 -7.19
CA SER A 601 7.81 6.33 -7.54
C SER A 601 6.76 7.22 -8.23
N GLU A 602 6.61 8.47 -7.78
CA GLU A 602 5.66 9.41 -8.38
C GLU A 602 6.11 9.85 -9.78
N ILE A 603 7.40 10.13 -9.97
CA ILE A 603 7.97 10.48 -11.28
C ILE A 603 7.87 9.29 -12.25
N PHE A 604 8.20 8.08 -11.81
CA PHE A 604 8.12 6.88 -12.64
C PHE A 604 6.67 6.56 -13.04
N LYS A 605 5.73 6.70 -12.11
CA LYS A 605 4.30 6.51 -12.43
C LYS A 605 3.82 7.51 -13.46
N PHE A 606 4.23 8.78 -13.35
CA PHE A 606 3.90 9.79 -14.33
C PHE A 606 4.40 9.42 -15.73
N ALA A 607 5.69 9.07 -15.85
CA ALA A 607 6.28 8.64 -17.11
C ALA A 607 5.64 7.35 -17.66
N GLY A 608 5.33 6.38 -16.79
CA GLY A 608 4.66 5.14 -17.17
C GLY A 608 3.23 5.37 -17.69
N MET A 609 2.50 6.33 -17.11
CA MET A 609 1.16 6.70 -17.59
C MET A 609 1.19 7.35 -18.98
N THR A 610 2.15 8.25 -19.25
CA THR A 610 2.30 8.87 -20.58
C THR A 610 2.77 7.87 -21.65
N THR A 611 3.60 6.90 -21.24
CA THR A 611 4.00 5.77 -22.09
C THR A 611 2.81 4.92 -22.46
N THR A 612 2.02 4.48 -21.48
CA THR A 612 0.85 3.62 -21.71
C THR A 612 -0.16 4.29 -22.65
N LEU A 613 -0.38 5.61 -22.49
CA LEU A 613 -1.29 6.38 -23.34
C LEU A 613 -0.84 6.41 -24.80
N SER A 614 0.45 6.67 -25.04
CA SER A 614 0.99 6.80 -26.39
C SER A 614 1.13 5.43 -27.08
N GLU A 615 1.51 4.38 -26.37
CA GLU A 615 1.51 3.00 -26.90
C GLU A 615 0.09 2.53 -27.24
N SER A 616 -0.94 3.00 -26.54
CA SER A 616 -2.33 2.65 -26.85
C SER A 616 -2.75 3.21 -28.23
N ILE A 617 -2.26 4.40 -28.60
CA ILE A 617 -2.44 4.93 -29.96
C ILE A 617 -1.68 4.06 -30.97
N GLU A 618 -0.41 3.73 -30.70
CA GLU A 618 0.38 2.91 -31.62
C GLU A 618 -0.27 1.54 -31.87
N ARG A 619 -0.67 0.83 -30.81
CA ARG A 619 -1.35 -0.46 -30.89
C ARG A 619 -2.69 -0.36 -31.62
N LEU A 620 -3.46 0.71 -31.38
CA LEU A 620 -4.69 0.97 -32.12
C LEU A 620 -4.42 1.12 -33.62
N ILE A 621 -3.42 1.90 -34.02
CA ILE A 621 -3.06 2.08 -35.44
C ILE A 621 -2.46 0.80 -36.03
N GLN A 622 -1.69 0.03 -35.25
CA GLN A 622 -1.18 -1.25 -35.71
C GLN A 622 -2.31 -2.25 -35.97
N ALA A 623 -3.30 -2.34 -35.09
CA ALA A 623 -4.47 -3.20 -35.28
C ALA A 623 -5.33 -2.74 -36.48
N LEU A 624 -5.49 -1.42 -36.67
CA LEU A 624 -6.29 -0.86 -37.79
C LEU A 624 -5.57 -0.92 -39.14
N CYS A 625 -4.24 -0.79 -39.17
CA CYS A 625 -3.43 -0.76 -40.40
C CYS A 625 -2.72 -2.09 -40.71
N GLY A 626 -2.80 -3.08 -39.82
CA GLY A 626 -2.06 -4.33 -39.90
C GLY A 626 -2.48 -5.21 -41.08
N GLU A 627 -1.51 -5.93 -41.65
CA GLU A 627 -1.81 -7.18 -42.36
C GLU A 627 -2.35 -8.14 -41.31
N ILE A 628 -3.65 -8.44 -41.40
CA ILE A 628 -4.43 -9.32 -40.53
C ILE A 628 -3.52 -10.44 -39.97
N THR A 629 -3.23 -10.40 -38.67
CA THR A 629 -2.74 -11.63 -38.02
C THR A 629 -3.85 -12.66 -38.19
N GLN A 630 -3.51 -13.94 -38.39
CA GLN A 630 -4.51 -15.00 -38.68
C GLN A 630 -5.62 -15.12 -37.60
N ASP A 631 -5.52 -14.38 -36.48
CA ASP A 631 -6.46 -14.35 -35.37
C ASP A 631 -7.16 -12.99 -35.21
N GLN A 632 -8.35 -12.88 -35.82
CA GLN A 632 -9.21 -11.68 -35.76
C GLN A 632 -9.68 -11.33 -34.35
N LEU A 633 -9.73 -12.31 -33.43
CA LEU A 633 -10.16 -12.07 -32.05
C LEU A 633 -9.13 -11.21 -31.31
N GLN A 634 -7.85 -11.45 -31.58
CA GLN A 634 -6.75 -10.73 -30.94
C GLN A 634 -6.69 -9.25 -31.36
N ASP A 635 -7.01 -8.95 -32.62
CA ASP A 635 -7.09 -7.58 -33.11
C ASP A 635 -8.25 -6.80 -32.46
N ILE A 636 -9.43 -7.43 -32.34
CA ILE A 636 -10.59 -6.85 -31.64
C ILE A 636 -10.27 -6.59 -30.16
N MET A 637 -9.65 -7.55 -29.48
CA MET A 637 -9.23 -7.38 -28.09
C MET A 637 -8.20 -6.26 -27.93
N THR A 638 -7.28 -6.11 -28.90
CA THR A 638 -6.28 -5.04 -28.90
C THR A 638 -6.93 -3.67 -29.06
N ILE A 639 -7.88 -3.52 -29.97
CA ILE A 639 -8.66 -2.28 -30.16
C ILE A 639 -9.46 -1.95 -28.90
N HIS A 640 -10.14 -2.92 -28.30
CA HIS A 640 -10.91 -2.70 -27.08
C HIS A 640 -10.03 -2.28 -25.90
N ARG A 641 -8.87 -2.92 -25.70
CA ARG A 641 -7.91 -2.54 -24.65
C ARG A 641 -7.34 -1.14 -24.88
N ALA A 642 -6.97 -0.81 -26.12
CA ALA A 642 -6.48 0.52 -26.47
C ALA A 642 -7.54 1.60 -26.18
N ASN A 643 -8.80 1.36 -26.56
CA ASN A 643 -9.91 2.28 -26.28
C ASN A 643 -10.16 2.49 -24.79
N ALA A 644 -10.11 1.44 -23.97
CA ALA A 644 -10.27 1.54 -22.53
C ALA A 644 -9.16 2.39 -21.88
N ARG A 645 -7.92 2.25 -22.36
CA ARG A 645 -6.77 3.05 -21.90
C ARG A 645 -6.90 4.52 -22.30
N LEU A 646 -7.25 4.81 -23.55
CA LEU A 646 -7.53 6.15 -24.04
C LEU A 646 -8.64 6.85 -23.24
N GLN A 647 -9.59 6.12 -22.67
CA GLN A 647 -10.63 6.67 -21.80
C GLN A 647 -10.12 7.04 -20.40
N CYS A 648 -9.28 6.19 -19.79
CA CYS A 648 -8.93 6.31 -18.37
C CYS A 648 -7.64 7.10 -18.12
N ASP A 649 -6.63 6.90 -18.96
CA ASP A 649 -5.28 7.39 -18.71
C ASP A 649 -5.15 8.92 -18.76
N PRO A 650 -5.83 9.67 -19.66
CA PRO A 650 -5.78 11.14 -19.64
C PRO A 650 -6.23 11.76 -18.32
N LYS A 651 -7.23 11.18 -17.65
CA LYS A 651 -7.69 11.65 -16.32
C LYS A 651 -6.64 11.40 -15.24
N ARG A 652 -5.97 10.25 -15.28
CA ARG A 652 -4.91 9.90 -14.33
C ARG A 652 -3.67 10.79 -14.52
N ILE A 653 -3.28 11.01 -15.78
CA ILE A 653 -2.18 11.92 -16.15
C ILE A 653 -2.50 13.35 -15.72
N PHE A 654 -3.74 13.81 -15.94
CA PHE A 654 -4.17 15.14 -15.50
C PHE A 654 -4.16 15.28 -13.96
N PHE A 655 -4.52 14.25 -13.21
CA PHE A 655 -4.42 14.28 -11.76
C PHE A 655 -2.96 14.36 -11.31
N ALA A 656 -2.08 13.56 -11.92
CA ALA A 656 -0.66 13.55 -11.61
C ALA A 656 0.02 14.89 -11.95
N ILE A 657 -0.27 15.49 -13.10
CA ILE A 657 0.35 16.77 -13.47
C ILE A 657 -0.07 17.91 -12.53
N ASN A 658 -1.30 17.89 -12.01
CA ASN A 658 -1.79 18.87 -11.02
C ASN A 658 -1.13 18.74 -9.64
N HIS A 659 -0.56 17.56 -9.36
CA HIS A 659 0.23 17.28 -8.16
C HIS A 659 1.70 17.65 -8.37
N ILE A 660 2.25 17.34 -9.54
CA ILE A 660 3.66 17.59 -9.88
C ILE A 660 3.95 19.07 -10.10
N PHE A 661 3.02 19.81 -10.72
CA PHE A 661 3.17 21.24 -11.02
C PHE A 661 2.16 22.08 -10.24
N VAL A 662 2.67 23.03 -9.45
CA VAL A 662 1.89 24.00 -8.68
C VAL A 662 1.98 25.38 -9.32
N SER A 663 0.93 26.19 -9.18
CA SER A 663 0.93 27.57 -9.69
C SER A 663 1.96 28.39 -8.92
N VAL A 664 2.71 29.23 -9.63
CA VAL A 664 3.46 30.30 -9.00
C VAL A 664 2.45 31.40 -8.66
N ASP A 665 2.39 31.83 -7.40
CA ASP A 665 1.51 32.94 -7.01
C ASP A 665 2.01 34.21 -7.70
N HIS A 666 1.18 34.75 -8.59
CA HIS A 666 1.29 36.11 -9.08
C HIS A 666 0.08 36.87 -8.56
N GLN A 667 0.32 38.14 -8.22
CA GLN A 667 -0.53 39.06 -7.46
C GLN A 667 -2.06 38.81 -7.50
N VAL A 668 -2.68 39.10 -6.35
CA VAL A 668 -4.05 38.84 -5.84
C VAL A 668 -5.22 39.10 -6.83
N GLU A 669 -5.01 39.73 -7.98
CA GLU A 669 -6.08 40.21 -8.86
C GLU A 669 -6.39 39.34 -10.09
N GLN A 670 -5.61 38.29 -10.41
CA GLN A 670 -5.95 37.37 -11.49
C GLN A 670 -6.35 35.97 -10.99
N PRO A 671 -7.41 35.35 -11.56
CA PRO A 671 -7.78 33.99 -11.20
C PRO A 671 -6.59 33.06 -11.50
N PRO A 672 -6.21 32.16 -10.56
CA PRO A 672 -5.00 31.38 -10.68
C PRO A 672 -4.96 30.62 -12.01
N HIS A 673 -3.81 30.63 -12.70
CA HIS A 673 -3.62 29.98 -14.00
C HIS A 673 -4.14 28.53 -14.02
N LYS A 674 -4.12 27.85 -12.86
CA LYS A 674 -4.69 26.52 -12.61
C LYS A 674 -6.19 26.38 -12.98
N ILE A 675 -6.99 27.45 -12.93
CA ILE A 675 -8.41 27.44 -13.31
C ILE A 675 -8.56 27.25 -14.83
N TYR A 676 -7.74 27.93 -15.62
CA TYR A 676 -7.79 27.84 -17.09
C TYR A 676 -7.41 26.45 -17.61
N TYR A 677 -6.44 25.77 -16.98
CA TYR A 677 -6.05 24.41 -17.37
C TYR A 677 -7.07 23.35 -16.98
N LYS A 678 -7.74 23.51 -15.84
CA LYS A 678 -8.86 22.64 -15.44
C LYS A 678 -10.04 22.76 -16.40
N ASN A 679 -10.41 23.99 -16.77
CA ASN A 679 -11.47 24.23 -17.74
C ASN A 679 -11.10 23.68 -19.12
N TRP A 680 -9.86 23.90 -19.58
CA TRP A 680 -9.37 23.33 -20.84
C TRP A 680 -9.43 21.80 -20.85
N PHE A 681 -9.00 21.14 -19.76
CA PHE A 681 -9.04 19.67 -19.69
C PHE A 681 -10.46 19.14 -19.67
N TYR A 682 -11.40 19.83 -19.01
CA TYR A 682 -12.81 19.45 -19.01
C TYR A 682 -13.39 19.47 -20.43
N GLU A 683 -13.19 20.55 -21.18
CA GLU A 683 -13.65 20.67 -22.57
C GLU A 683 -12.96 19.65 -23.49
N TRP A 684 -11.64 19.49 -23.33
CA TRP A 684 -10.88 18.46 -24.06
C TRP A 684 -11.43 17.05 -23.79
N ASN A 685 -11.66 16.69 -22.52
CA ASN A 685 -12.12 15.37 -22.12
C ASN A 685 -13.55 15.10 -22.62
N LYS A 686 -14.41 16.13 -22.64
CA LYS A 686 -15.75 16.06 -23.25
C LYS A 686 -15.65 15.75 -24.74
N LEU A 687 -14.83 16.50 -25.48
CA LEU A 687 -14.64 16.31 -26.92
C LEU A 687 -14.01 14.94 -27.23
N HIS A 688 -12.97 14.55 -26.49
CA HIS A 688 -12.31 13.26 -26.62
C HIS A 688 -13.27 12.09 -26.37
N TRP A 689 -14.12 12.19 -25.34
CA TRP A 689 -15.15 11.20 -25.08
C TRP A 689 -16.17 11.11 -26.24
N MET A 690 -16.65 12.25 -26.75
CA MET A 690 -17.61 12.28 -27.86
C MET A 690 -17.04 11.66 -29.14
N VAL A 691 -15.78 11.97 -29.50
CA VAL A 691 -15.09 11.42 -30.68
C VAL A 691 -14.90 9.91 -30.53
N ARG A 692 -14.48 9.44 -29.35
CA ARG A 692 -14.27 8.02 -29.10
C ARG A 692 -15.59 7.23 -29.07
N GLN A 693 -16.68 7.77 -28.51
CA GLN A 693 -17.97 7.10 -28.58
C GLN A 693 -18.40 6.89 -30.03
N LYS A 694 -18.28 7.93 -30.87
CA LYS A 694 -18.57 7.81 -32.30
C LYS A 694 -17.69 6.78 -33.00
N PHE A 695 -16.42 6.63 -32.60
CA PHE A 695 -15.55 5.57 -33.09
C PHE A 695 -16.07 4.18 -32.72
N ILE A 696 -16.45 3.97 -31.45
CA ILE A 696 -17.00 2.70 -30.95
C ILE A 696 -18.34 2.39 -31.62
N ASP A 697 -19.23 3.37 -31.76
CA ASP A 697 -20.54 3.19 -32.39
C ASP A 697 -20.43 2.84 -33.88
N SER A 698 -19.34 3.24 -34.54
CA SER A 698 -19.09 2.99 -35.97
C SER A 698 -18.34 1.67 -36.23
N PHE A 699 -17.72 1.09 -35.21
CA PHE A 699 -16.85 -0.09 -35.30
C PHE A 699 -17.57 -1.31 -34.72
#